data_AF-A0AAD7RQK1-F1
#
_entry.id   AF-A0AAD7RQK1-F1
#
_cell.length_a   1.000
_cell.length_b   1.000
_cell.length_c   1.000
_cell.angle_alpha   90.00
_cell.angle_beta   90.00
_cell.angle_gamma   90.00
#
_symmetry.space_group_name_H-M   'P 1'
#
loop_
_entity.id
_entity.type
_entity.pdbx_description
1 polymer ?
#
loop_
_entity_poly.entity_id
_entity_poly.type
_entity_poly.pdbx_seq_one_letter_code
_entity_poly.pdbx_strand_id
1 'polypeptide(L)'
;MNRWAGLFRWHRMQKEKEKEEEKTEEETEEKKEKEKKEGGKNGVKTAEVKLKLNWKDWTVDPSSEFYFAWLQIMVFPILYNWVIIICRTCFDAIEQKYLSVWLAIDYISDLFYVADIIIRVRTGYLEQGILVRDLALLRTRYLRSARFRWDLASLLPTDLLYLRLGVHCPLVRVNRFLRTPRLSEAFDRMETRTSYPNTFRISKLMLYIFVLIHWNACLYFALSAYIGFGADRWVYPNISDPVFASVRRQYFYCFWFSAQIFTTVGDTPLPHREEEYLFMITDLLIAVLVFASIVGNVGNVITSLRDRDNVFFPNHELVKAYLRSHRISRELRGRVNGWYQHLHINRKITRENEILEQLPITLRTEIAVSVHLPTLCKVTIFQNCETSLLEELVLKLTPQVYSPGEYVCRKGDVGHEMYIIKEGKLAVVADDGVTQYAVLGDGNFFGEISILNIKGNKSGNRRTANIRSIGHSDLFSLSKEDLTDVLSEFPAAKRLLEEKGRQILTKMGMLEEPGPEDGPGEERKTETRVERVEDKLNALHTKLARLMAELESSASKMQRRTTFKEPRPGPQALPACEKARRSKGGIAGRSRYDTELPGTGRLQPALAHGIALSISVAIAAGVSGGHMNPAVSLGAAISGGLNVFLLVPYWAAQFCGGLVGAGLAKDSTGSHLHVVTPKSAFLLRDESEAFSRPVRVQAVSSHADFLNATGGAFTSIRTSEQVPGALVAEIVMTFYLVLTVCMTAINTQSKTPLAPFCIGLTLTIGILGGGGVSGACLNPARALGPAVVANYWPYHWVYWVGPLVAAVMVGLVLRLLLGDPGIRLVMTEETSA
;
A
#
# COMPACT_ATOMS: atom_id res chain seq x y z
N MET A 1 44.80 -11.68 6.48
CA MET A 1 43.98 -11.63 7.72
C MET A 1 43.89 -10.23 8.38
N ASN A 2 44.63 -9.19 7.96
CA ASN A 2 44.64 -7.89 8.66
C ASN A 2 43.58 -6.84 8.25
N ARG A 3 42.74 -7.07 7.23
CA ARG A 3 41.66 -6.14 6.82
C ARG A 3 40.41 -6.22 7.70
N TRP A 4 40.10 -7.39 8.25
CA TRP A 4 38.95 -7.59 9.13
C TRP A 4 39.18 -7.01 10.54
N ALA A 5 40.42 -7.02 11.03
CA ALA A 5 40.78 -6.42 12.31
C ALA A 5 40.64 -4.88 12.32
N GLY A 6 40.69 -4.23 11.16
CA GLY A 6 40.38 -2.80 11.01
C GLY A 6 38.89 -2.52 11.08
N LEU A 7 38.08 -3.34 10.39
CA LEU A 7 36.62 -3.22 10.39
C LEU A 7 36.02 -3.44 11.78
N PHE A 8 36.50 -4.46 12.51
CA PHE A 8 36.04 -4.73 13.89
C PHE A 8 36.48 -3.66 14.90
N ARG A 9 37.66 -3.04 14.71
CA ARG A 9 38.08 -1.89 15.53
C ARG A 9 37.25 -0.65 15.24
N TRP A 10 36.96 -0.39 13.96
CA TRP A 10 36.10 0.72 13.57
C TRP A 10 34.68 0.55 14.12
N HIS A 11 34.10 -0.65 14.03
CA HIS A 11 32.79 -0.95 14.60
C HIS A 11 32.77 -0.82 16.14
N ARG A 12 33.86 -1.20 16.81
CA ARG A 12 33.99 -1.05 18.27
C ARG A 12 34.09 0.41 18.69
N MET A 13 34.86 1.23 17.96
CA MET A 13 34.95 2.67 18.21
C MET A 13 33.64 3.41 17.91
N GLN A 14 32.88 3.01 16.88
CA GLN A 14 31.54 3.58 16.65
C GLN A 14 30.59 3.26 17.81
N LYS A 15 30.63 2.03 18.32
CA LYS A 15 29.80 1.60 19.45
C LYS A 15 30.22 2.24 20.78
N GLU A 16 31.49 2.61 20.92
CA GLU A 16 32.00 3.38 22.07
C GLU A 16 31.60 4.85 21.96
N LYS A 17 31.64 5.45 20.76
CA LYS A 17 31.12 6.80 20.52
C LYS A 17 29.61 6.91 20.75
N GLU A 18 28.82 5.97 20.26
CA GLU A 18 27.36 5.94 20.53
C GLU A 18 27.09 5.87 22.05
N LYS A 19 27.89 5.11 22.81
CA LYS A 19 27.76 5.03 24.27
C LYS A 19 28.25 6.28 25.00
N GLU A 20 29.26 6.97 24.49
CA GLU A 20 29.69 8.26 25.02
C GLU A 20 28.65 9.35 24.73
N GLU A 21 28.04 9.35 23.54
CA GLU A 21 26.94 10.25 23.18
C GLU A 21 25.70 10.00 24.06
N GLU A 22 25.27 8.74 24.25
CA GLU A 22 24.18 8.39 25.20
C GLU A 22 24.49 8.84 26.63
N LYS A 23 25.72 8.62 27.12
CA LYS A 23 26.12 9.09 28.46
C LYS A 23 26.13 10.61 28.57
N THR A 24 26.54 11.30 27.52
CA THR A 24 26.59 12.77 27.52
C THR A 24 25.18 13.34 27.49
N GLU A 25 24.24 12.71 26.77
CA GLU A 25 22.82 13.05 26.79
C GLU A 25 22.20 12.79 28.18
N GLU A 26 22.46 11.63 28.80
CA GLU A 26 22.00 11.32 30.17
C GLU A 26 22.55 12.32 31.20
N GLU A 27 23.84 12.67 31.14
CA GLU A 27 24.44 13.68 32.03
C GLU A 27 23.88 15.09 31.79
N THR A 28 23.49 15.41 30.56
CA THR A 28 22.89 16.70 30.20
C THR A 28 21.43 16.77 30.66
N GLU A 29 20.69 15.67 30.57
CA GLU A 29 19.35 15.56 31.17
C GLU A 29 19.40 15.61 32.69
N GLU A 30 20.34 14.92 33.34
CA GLU A 30 20.54 15.00 34.79
C GLU A 30 20.91 16.42 35.25
N LYS A 31 21.74 17.14 34.49
CA LYS A 31 22.08 18.55 34.78
C LYS A 31 20.87 19.46 34.60
N LYS A 32 20.07 19.29 33.53
CA LYS A 32 18.81 20.02 33.34
C LYS A 32 17.80 19.72 34.46
N GLU A 33 17.80 18.49 34.98
CA GLU A 33 16.93 18.10 36.10
C GLU A 33 17.42 18.69 37.44
N LYS A 34 18.74 18.76 37.65
CA LYS A 34 19.37 19.41 38.82
C LYS A 34 19.19 20.93 38.79
N GLU A 35 19.31 21.57 37.63
CA GLU A 35 19.04 23.01 37.48
C GLU A 35 17.55 23.36 37.65
N LYS A 36 16.63 22.49 37.21
CA LYS A 36 15.19 22.61 37.56
C LYS A 36 14.93 22.44 39.06
N LYS A 37 15.71 21.62 39.76
CA LYS A 37 15.60 21.40 41.21
C LYS A 37 16.24 22.54 42.03
N GLU A 38 17.24 23.24 41.51
CA GLU A 38 17.89 24.36 42.19
C GLU A 38 17.24 25.73 41.90
N GLY A 39 16.69 25.95 40.70
CA GLY A 39 15.95 27.17 40.36
C GLY A 39 14.60 27.35 41.08
N GLY A 40 14.11 26.32 41.77
CA GLY A 40 12.86 26.33 42.55
C GLY A 40 13.01 26.82 44.00
N LYS A 41 14.21 27.19 44.45
CA LYS A 41 14.46 27.66 45.82
C LYS A 41 14.45 29.19 45.91
N ASN A 42 13.31 29.80 45.62
CA ASN A 42 12.96 31.11 46.18
C ASN A 42 11.43 31.20 46.32
N GLY A 43 10.95 30.69 47.46
CA GLY A 43 9.81 31.31 48.15
C GLY A 43 8.39 30.99 47.67
N VAL A 44 8.00 29.72 47.60
CA VAL A 44 6.62 29.33 47.94
C VAL A 44 6.67 28.18 48.93
N LYS A 45 6.22 28.44 50.15
CA LYS A 45 6.12 27.47 51.25
C LYS A 45 5.42 26.21 50.76
N THR A 46 6.14 25.09 50.85
CA THR A 46 5.66 23.75 50.59
C THR A 46 4.52 23.43 51.56
N ALA A 47 3.29 23.74 51.17
CA ALA A 47 2.13 23.12 51.76
C ALA A 47 2.16 21.65 51.34
N GLU A 48 2.23 20.75 52.31
CA GLU A 48 1.93 19.33 52.11
C GLU A 48 0.59 19.20 51.39
N VAL A 49 0.62 18.99 50.08
CA VAL A 49 -0.57 18.64 49.31
C VAL A 49 -0.89 17.18 49.64
N LYS A 50 -1.55 16.98 50.79
CA LYS A 50 -2.51 15.89 50.90
C LYS A 50 -3.46 16.06 49.71
N LEU A 51 -3.30 15.23 48.69
CA LEU A 51 -4.24 15.08 47.58
C LEU A 51 -5.57 14.58 48.15
N LYS A 52 -6.31 15.47 48.80
CA LYS A 52 -7.74 15.34 48.99
C LYS A 52 -8.34 15.50 47.60
N LEU A 53 -8.43 14.39 46.86
CA LEU A 53 -9.21 14.33 45.63
C LEU A 53 -10.61 14.83 45.98
N ASN A 54 -10.96 16.04 45.53
CA ASN A 54 -12.32 16.53 45.70
C ASN A 54 -13.19 15.83 44.67
N TRP A 55 -13.72 14.66 45.02
CA TRP A 55 -14.58 13.81 44.16
C TRP A 55 -15.80 14.55 43.59
N LYS A 56 -16.16 15.70 44.19
CA LYS A 56 -17.26 16.56 43.74
C LYS A 56 -16.93 17.36 42.49
N ASP A 57 -15.67 17.71 42.23
CA ASP A 57 -15.27 18.56 41.09
C ASP A 57 -14.39 17.80 40.07
N TRP A 58 -14.19 16.50 40.28
CA TRP A 58 -13.34 15.70 39.42
C TRP A 58 -13.98 15.51 38.04
N THR A 59 -13.25 15.91 36.99
CA THR A 59 -13.62 15.76 35.59
C THR A 59 -12.50 15.12 34.81
N VAL A 60 -12.84 14.33 33.79
CA VAL A 60 -11.88 13.63 32.93
C VAL A 60 -11.77 14.34 31.60
N ASP A 61 -10.55 14.69 31.20
CA ASP A 61 -10.29 15.24 29.88
C ASP A 61 -10.18 14.10 28.85
N PRO A 62 -10.98 14.08 27.77
CA PRO A 62 -10.91 13.04 26.74
C PRO A 62 -9.56 12.97 25.99
N SER A 63 -8.73 14.02 26.08
CA SER A 63 -7.39 14.06 25.49
C SER A 63 -6.29 13.63 26.46
N SER A 64 -6.62 13.39 27.74
CA SER A 64 -5.64 12.99 28.75
C SER A 64 -5.12 11.56 28.57
N GLU A 65 -3.89 11.33 29.02
CA GLU A 65 -3.29 10.00 29.11
C GLU A 65 -4.09 9.05 30.02
N PHE A 66 -4.72 9.59 31.07
CA PHE A 66 -5.59 8.79 31.94
C PHE A 66 -6.79 8.21 31.18
N TYR A 67 -7.49 9.03 30.39
CA TYR A 67 -8.64 8.56 29.61
C TYR A 67 -8.20 7.54 28.56
N PHE A 68 -7.06 7.76 27.91
CA PHE A 68 -6.48 6.80 26.97
C PHE A 68 -6.13 5.47 27.64
N ALA A 69 -5.44 5.49 28.79
CA ALA A 69 -5.10 4.29 29.55
C ALA A 69 -6.36 3.54 30.01
N TRP A 70 -7.38 4.26 30.48
CA TRP A 70 -8.67 3.67 30.86
C TRP A 70 -9.36 2.97 29.68
N LEU A 71 -9.35 3.57 28.49
CA LEU A 71 -9.87 2.93 27.28
C LEU A 71 -9.17 1.59 27.00
N GLN A 72 -7.85 1.51 27.21
CA GLN A 72 -7.12 0.25 27.02
C GLN A 72 -7.49 -0.81 28.05
N ILE A 73 -7.70 -0.41 29.31
CA ILE A 73 -8.20 -1.32 30.36
C ILE A 73 -9.57 -1.88 29.98
N MET A 74 -10.45 -1.06 29.38
CA MET A 74 -11.79 -1.47 28.96
C MET A 74 -11.81 -2.48 27.82
N VAL A 75 -10.74 -2.64 27.05
CA VAL A 75 -10.66 -3.65 25.98
C VAL A 75 -10.76 -5.07 26.55
N PHE A 76 -10.12 -5.33 27.70
CA PHE A 76 -10.06 -6.65 28.32
C PHE A 76 -11.44 -7.22 28.72
N PRO A 77 -12.29 -6.53 29.52
CA PRO A 77 -13.60 -7.06 29.90
C PRO A 77 -14.54 -7.23 28.69
N ILE A 78 -14.40 -6.39 27.65
CA ILE A 78 -15.21 -6.50 26.43
C ILE A 78 -14.81 -7.73 25.63
N LEU A 79 -13.52 -7.93 25.37
CA LEU A 79 -13.01 -9.12 24.66
C LEU A 79 -13.26 -10.40 25.45
N TYR A 80 -13.12 -10.37 26.78
CA TYR A 80 -13.49 -11.48 27.66
C TYR A 80 -14.94 -11.91 27.40
N ASN A 81 -15.90 -10.97 27.48
CA ASN A 81 -17.30 -11.30 27.26
C ASN A 81 -17.52 -11.85 25.85
N TRP A 82 -16.94 -11.21 24.81
CA TRP A 82 -17.03 -11.63 23.41
C TRP A 82 -16.57 -13.07 23.15
N VAL A 83 -15.55 -13.56 23.87
CA VAL A 83 -15.01 -14.92 23.68
C VAL A 83 -15.65 -15.92 24.64
N ILE A 84 -15.76 -15.58 25.91
CA ILE A 84 -16.07 -16.55 26.97
C ILE A 84 -17.55 -16.89 27.06
N ILE A 85 -18.47 -15.97 26.78
CA ILE A 85 -19.92 -16.22 26.86
C ILE A 85 -20.35 -17.33 25.90
N ILE A 86 -19.96 -17.23 24.62
CA ILE A 86 -20.31 -18.23 23.61
C ILE A 86 -19.59 -19.56 23.87
N CYS A 87 -18.31 -19.51 24.26
CA CYS A 87 -17.53 -20.70 24.61
C CYS A 87 -18.18 -21.50 25.74
N ARG A 88 -18.57 -20.85 26.84
CA ARG A 88 -19.23 -21.52 27.98
C ARG A 88 -20.62 -22.05 27.64
N THR A 89 -21.32 -21.41 26.70
CA THR A 89 -22.66 -21.84 26.25
C THR A 89 -22.60 -23.08 25.36
N CYS A 90 -21.53 -23.25 24.57
CA CYS A 90 -21.40 -24.40 23.67
C CYS A 90 -20.64 -25.56 24.33
N PHE A 91 -19.68 -25.27 25.22
CA PHE A 91 -18.87 -26.26 25.92
C PHE A 91 -19.25 -26.36 27.40
N ASP A 92 -20.44 -26.87 27.69
CA ASP A 92 -21.06 -26.92 29.03
C ASP A 92 -20.17 -27.56 30.12
N ALA A 93 -19.31 -28.53 29.75
CA ALA A 93 -18.38 -29.17 30.68
C ALA A 93 -17.39 -28.17 31.32
N ILE A 94 -17.04 -27.08 30.62
CA ILE A 94 -16.18 -26.01 31.14
C ILE A 94 -16.92 -25.18 32.19
N GLU A 95 -18.21 -24.94 31.96
CA GLU A 95 -19.06 -24.17 32.87
C GLU A 95 -19.27 -24.92 34.18
N GLN A 96 -19.64 -26.20 34.10
CA GLN A 96 -19.93 -27.01 35.28
C GLN A 96 -18.70 -27.19 36.19
N LYS A 97 -17.50 -27.32 35.59
CA LYS A 97 -16.27 -27.58 36.35
C LYS A 97 -15.75 -26.37 37.13
N TYR A 98 -15.96 -25.15 36.63
CA TYR A 98 -15.35 -23.94 37.20
C TYR A 98 -16.36 -22.81 37.46
N LEU A 99 -17.63 -23.15 37.71
CA LEU A 99 -18.74 -22.22 37.85
C LEU A 99 -18.46 -21.02 38.78
N SER A 100 -17.91 -21.26 39.97
CA SER A 100 -17.62 -20.20 40.94
C SER A 100 -16.59 -19.19 40.43
N VAL A 101 -15.59 -19.65 39.69
CA VAL A 101 -14.54 -18.80 39.10
C VAL A 101 -15.16 -17.95 37.98
N TRP A 102 -15.99 -18.56 37.14
CA TRP A 102 -16.66 -17.84 36.06
C TRP A 102 -17.58 -16.73 36.56
N LEU A 103 -18.42 -17.02 37.56
CA LEU A 103 -19.28 -16.01 38.17
C LEU A 103 -18.46 -14.86 38.77
N ALA A 104 -17.33 -15.15 39.42
CA ALA A 104 -16.47 -14.10 39.95
C ALA A 104 -15.93 -13.17 38.85
N ILE A 105 -15.39 -13.75 37.76
CA ILE A 105 -14.82 -12.95 36.65
C ILE A 105 -15.92 -12.16 35.91
N ASP A 106 -17.10 -12.77 35.74
CA ASP A 106 -18.27 -12.14 35.13
C ASP A 106 -18.71 -10.86 35.88
N TYR A 107 -18.84 -10.94 37.20
CA TYR A 107 -19.23 -9.78 38.00
C TYR A 107 -18.11 -8.75 38.14
N ILE A 108 -16.83 -9.17 38.09
CA ILE A 108 -15.71 -8.24 37.96
C ILE A 108 -15.80 -7.47 36.63
N SER A 109 -16.13 -8.14 35.53
CA SER A 109 -16.33 -7.51 34.23
C SER A 109 -17.48 -6.48 34.26
N ASP A 110 -18.60 -6.82 34.89
CA ASP A 110 -19.72 -5.89 35.08
C ASP A 110 -19.32 -4.68 35.96
N LEU A 111 -18.47 -4.87 36.99
CA LEU A 111 -17.94 -3.78 37.80
C LEU A 111 -17.11 -2.79 36.96
N PHE A 112 -16.30 -3.27 36.01
CA PHE A 112 -15.60 -2.40 35.06
C PHE A 112 -16.57 -1.60 34.19
N TYR A 113 -17.67 -2.20 33.73
CA TYR A 113 -18.69 -1.50 32.94
C TYR A 113 -19.38 -0.40 33.75
N VAL A 114 -19.66 -0.64 35.03
CA VAL A 114 -20.20 0.37 35.95
C VAL A 114 -19.19 1.51 36.16
N ALA A 115 -17.92 1.18 36.42
CA ALA A 115 -16.85 2.18 36.55
C ALA A 115 -16.70 3.04 35.28
N ASP A 116 -16.84 2.44 34.10
CA ASP A 116 -16.78 3.17 32.83
C ASP A 116 -17.95 4.16 32.65
N ILE A 117 -19.16 3.83 33.13
CA ILE A 117 -20.28 4.79 33.15
C ILE A 117 -19.97 5.98 34.07
N ILE A 118 -19.39 5.72 35.25
CA ILE A 118 -19.02 6.78 36.20
C ILE A 118 -17.99 7.73 35.58
N ILE A 119 -17.02 7.20 34.84
CA ILE A 119 -16.01 7.99 34.13
C ILE A 119 -16.65 8.78 32.98
N ARG A 120 -17.55 8.17 32.20
CA ARG A 120 -18.24 8.84 31.07
C ARG A 120 -19.11 10.00 31.51
N VAL A 121 -19.83 9.88 32.62
CA VAL A 121 -20.64 10.98 33.19
C VAL A 121 -19.77 12.21 33.52
N ARG A 122 -18.48 11.99 33.80
CA ARG A 122 -17.50 13.03 34.14
C ARG A 122 -16.53 13.36 33.02
N THR A 123 -16.70 12.78 31.83
CA THR A 123 -15.81 13.03 30.70
C THR A 123 -16.22 14.32 30.00
N GLY A 124 -15.28 15.26 29.88
CA GLY A 124 -15.47 16.53 29.20
C GLY A 124 -15.74 16.37 27.70
N TYR A 125 -16.34 17.40 27.10
CA TYR A 125 -16.51 17.47 25.64
C TYR A 125 -16.06 18.83 25.13
N LEU A 126 -15.70 18.88 23.85
CA LEU A 126 -15.30 20.12 23.18
C LEU A 126 -16.53 20.83 22.62
N GLU A 127 -16.67 22.10 22.96
CA GLU A 127 -17.67 23.02 22.42
C GLU A 127 -16.92 24.25 21.89
N GLN A 128 -16.99 24.50 20.57
CA GLN A 128 -16.23 25.56 19.90
C GLN A 128 -14.70 25.53 20.16
N GLY A 129 -14.14 24.33 20.37
CA GLY A 129 -12.72 24.15 20.66
C GLY A 129 -12.34 24.36 22.13
N ILE A 130 -13.28 24.74 23.01
CA ILE A 130 -13.06 24.88 24.45
C ILE A 130 -13.57 23.62 25.15
N LEU A 131 -12.78 23.09 26.07
CA LEU A 131 -13.16 21.92 26.87
C LEU A 131 -14.14 22.32 27.97
N VAL A 132 -15.39 21.87 27.85
CA VAL A 132 -16.43 22.08 28.87
C VAL A 132 -16.23 21.07 30.00
N ARG A 133 -16.16 21.56 31.24
CA ARG A 133 -15.96 20.76 32.48
C ARG A 133 -17.11 20.84 33.48
N ASP A 134 -18.21 21.54 33.17
CA ASP A 134 -19.36 21.63 34.07
C ASP A 134 -20.11 20.29 34.19
N LEU A 135 -20.08 19.69 35.38
CA LEU A 135 -20.69 18.39 35.68
C LEU A 135 -22.19 18.31 35.37
N ALA A 136 -22.94 19.41 35.54
CA ALA A 136 -24.38 19.40 35.24
C ALA A 136 -24.63 19.28 33.73
N LEU A 137 -23.83 19.97 32.93
CA LEU A 137 -23.85 19.90 31.47
C LEU A 137 -23.36 18.54 30.98
N LEU A 138 -22.25 18.02 31.52
CA LEU A 138 -21.71 16.70 31.16
C LEU A 138 -22.73 15.59 31.41
N ARG A 139 -23.34 15.56 32.59
CA ARG A 139 -24.35 14.56 32.96
C ARG A 139 -25.57 14.64 32.05
N THR A 140 -26.11 15.83 31.83
CA THR A 140 -27.33 16.01 31.00
C THR A 140 -27.07 15.58 29.56
N ARG A 141 -25.91 15.95 29.01
CA ARG A 141 -25.50 15.56 27.66
C ARG A 141 -25.34 14.05 27.53
N TYR A 142 -24.66 13.42 28.48
CA TYR A 142 -24.44 11.97 28.46
C TYR A 142 -25.75 11.20 28.59
N LEU A 143 -26.63 11.56 29.54
CA LEU A 143 -27.91 10.89 29.75
C LEU A 143 -28.88 11.02 28.56
N ARG A 144 -28.80 12.12 27.80
CA ARG A 144 -29.56 12.30 26.55
C ARG A 144 -28.91 11.63 25.35
N SER A 145 -27.64 11.23 25.45
CA SER A 145 -26.92 10.60 24.35
C SER A 145 -27.41 9.19 24.07
N ALA A 146 -27.41 8.79 22.80
CA ALA A 146 -27.64 7.39 22.43
C ALA A 146 -26.62 6.43 23.05
N ARG A 147 -25.42 6.90 23.42
CA ARG A 147 -24.36 6.11 24.06
C ARG A 147 -24.80 5.58 25.43
N PHE A 148 -25.49 6.39 26.22
CA PHE A 148 -26.01 5.96 27.53
C PHE A 148 -27.01 4.82 27.41
N ARG A 149 -27.83 4.80 26.34
CA ARG A 149 -28.78 3.69 26.10
C ARG A 149 -28.06 2.36 25.86
N TRP A 150 -26.99 2.36 25.08
CA TRP A 150 -26.15 1.17 24.87
C TRP A 150 -25.44 0.74 26.15
N ASP A 151 -24.90 1.70 26.89
CA ASP A 151 -24.22 1.43 28.16
C ASP A 151 -25.18 0.82 29.19
N LEU A 152 -26.41 1.33 29.29
CA LEU A 152 -27.45 0.80 30.17
C LEU A 152 -27.94 -0.58 29.72
N ALA A 153 -28.20 -0.77 28.42
CA ALA A 153 -28.63 -2.05 27.87
C ALA A 153 -27.58 -3.15 28.11
N SER A 154 -26.29 -2.81 28.03
CA SER A 154 -25.18 -3.74 28.30
C SER A 154 -25.07 -4.22 29.75
N LEU A 155 -25.68 -3.49 30.70
CA LEU A 155 -25.64 -3.76 32.13
C LEU A 155 -26.99 -4.20 32.71
N LEU A 156 -28.01 -4.38 31.88
CA LEU A 156 -29.29 -4.92 32.35
C LEU A 156 -29.03 -6.27 33.05
N PRO A 157 -29.58 -6.49 34.26
CA PRO A 157 -29.31 -7.68 35.08
C PRO A 157 -30.11 -8.87 34.56
N THR A 158 -29.84 -9.27 33.31
CA THR A 158 -30.43 -10.46 32.69
C THR A 158 -30.01 -11.75 33.40
N ASP A 159 -28.98 -11.68 34.23
CA ASP A 159 -28.51 -12.75 35.12
C ASP A 159 -29.59 -13.19 36.13
N LEU A 160 -30.58 -12.32 36.43
CA LEU A 160 -31.73 -12.71 37.26
C LEU A 160 -32.52 -13.88 36.64
N LEU A 161 -32.42 -14.09 35.32
CA LEU A 161 -33.01 -15.25 34.65
C LEU A 161 -32.37 -16.58 35.07
N TYR A 162 -31.19 -16.59 35.69
CA TYR A 162 -30.60 -17.80 36.29
C TYR A 162 -31.53 -18.45 37.33
N LEU A 163 -32.36 -17.66 38.01
CA LEU A 163 -33.32 -18.18 39.00
C LEU A 163 -34.39 -19.08 38.37
N ARG A 164 -34.69 -18.89 37.08
CA ARG A 164 -35.72 -19.65 36.36
C ARG A 164 -35.16 -20.68 35.39
N LEU A 165 -34.09 -20.34 34.67
CA LEU A 165 -33.48 -21.17 33.63
C LEU A 165 -32.37 -22.09 34.19
N GLY A 166 -31.90 -21.81 35.41
CA GLY A 166 -30.75 -22.48 36.01
C GLY A 166 -29.45 -21.73 35.74
N VAL A 167 -28.47 -21.90 36.65
CA VAL A 167 -27.18 -21.17 36.62
C VAL A 167 -26.28 -21.62 35.47
N HIS A 168 -26.56 -22.79 34.86
CA HIS A 168 -25.80 -23.36 33.76
C HIS A 168 -26.17 -22.83 32.37
N CYS A 169 -26.86 -21.69 32.26
CA CYS A 169 -27.23 -21.08 30.99
C CYS A 169 -26.53 -19.71 30.78
N PRO A 170 -25.23 -19.66 30.42
CA PRO A 170 -24.48 -18.41 30.26
C PRO A 170 -25.05 -17.45 29.20
N LEU A 171 -25.83 -17.97 28.24
CA LEU A 171 -26.45 -17.19 27.15
C LEU A 171 -27.32 -16.01 27.65
N VAL A 172 -27.84 -16.08 28.88
CA VAL A 172 -28.61 -14.95 29.46
C VAL A 172 -27.79 -13.66 29.52
N ARG A 173 -26.46 -13.73 29.51
CA ARG A 173 -25.53 -12.58 29.54
C ARG A 173 -25.25 -11.96 28.15
N VAL A 174 -25.94 -12.39 27.09
CA VAL A 174 -25.69 -11.91 25.71
C VAL A 174 -25.79 -10.38 25.54
N ASN A 175 -26.54 -9.70 26.40
CA ASN A 175 -26.65 -8.24 26.40
C ASN A 175 -25.29 -7.53 26.61
N ARG A 176 -24.29 -8.19 27.20
CA ARG A 176 -22.94 -7.63 27.39
C ARG A 176 -22.20 -7.38 26.06
N PHE A 177 -22.63 -8.00 24.95
CA PHE A 177 -22.13 -7.71 23.61
C PHE A 177 -22.46 -6.30 23.13
N LEU A 178 -23.45 -5.62 23.74
CA LEU A 178 -23.82 -4.25 23.37
C LEU A 178 -22.75 -3.20 23.69
N ARG A 179 -21.66 -3.58 24.37
CA ARG A 179 -20.52 -2.70 24.68
C ARG A 179 -19.55 -2.46 23.51
N THR A 180 -19.79 -3.04 22.34
CA THR A 180 -18.96 -2.89 21.12
C THR A 180 -18.54 -1.45 20.78
N PRO A 181 -19.40 -0.41 20.90
CA PRO A 181 -18.99 0.96 20.57
C PRO A 181 -17.78 1.46 21.39
N ARG A 182 -17.59 0.93 22.61
CA ARG A 182 -16.44 1.28 23.46
C ARG A 182 -15.14 0.65 22.96
N LEU A 183 -15.21 -0.58 22.43
CA LEU A 183 -14.08 -1.25 21.80
C LEU A 183 -13.64 -0.51 20.53
N SER A 184 -14.60 -0.08 19.70
CA SER A 184 -14.33 0.73 18.51
C SER A 184 -13.60 2.03 18.88
N GLU A 185 -14.08 2.76 19.90
CA GLU A 185 -13.42 3.98 20.38
C GLU A 185 -11.98 3.73 20.85
N ALA A 186 -11.73 2.64 21.59
CA ALA A 186 -10.40 2.29 22.06
C ALA A 186 -9.42 1.98 20.92
N PHE A 187 -9.88 1.22 19.91
CA PHE A 187 -9.06 0.89 18.74
C PHE A 187 -8.81 2.09 17.83
N ASP A 188 -9.78 2.97 17.63
CA ASP A 188 -9.59 4.20 16.82
C ASP A 188 -8.56 5.14 17.47
N ARG A 189 -8.60 5.26 18.81
CA ARG A 189 -7.60 6.03 19.58
C ARG A 189 -6.22 5.40 19.53
N MET A 190 -6.13 4.07 19.53
CA MET A 190 -4.84 3.37 19.40
C MET A 190 -4.26 3.52 17.99
N GLU A 191 -5.11 3.44 16.96
CA GLU A 191 -4.72 3.58 15.55
C GLU A 191 -4.14 4.97 15.24
N THR A 192 -4.68 6.02 15.86
CA THR A 192 -4.21 7.40 15.65
C THR A 192 -2.93 7.74 16.42
N ARG A 193 -2.65 7.04 17.53
CA ARG A 193 -1.45 7.28 18.34
C ARG A 193 -0.26 6.41 17.98
N THR A 194 -0.48 5.29 17.30
CA THR A 194 0.62 4.41 16.88
C THR A 194 1.44 5.05 15.75
N SER A 195 2.77 4.90 15.81
CA SER A 195 3.66 5.27 14.70
C SER A 195 3.49 4.38 13.47
N TYR A 196 2.80 3.24 13.61
CA TYR A 196 2.61 2.24 12.56
C TYR A 196 1.11 1.90 12.36
N PRO A 197 0.29 2.85 11.86
CA PRO A 197 -1.16 2.67 11.74
C PRO A 197 -1.54 1.50 10.83
N ASN A 198 -0.80 1.27 9.75
CA ASN A 198 -1.06 0.18 8.81
C ASN A 198 -0.83 -1.21 9.43
N THR A 199 0.22 -1.39 10.22
CA THR A 199 0.45 -2.63 10.97
C THR A 199 -0.66 -2.86 11.98
N PHE A 200 -1.06 -1.81 12.70
CA PHE A 200 -2.15 -1.90 13.67
C PHE A 200 -3.50 -2.27 13.02
N ARG A 201 -3.82 -1.72 11.84
CA ARG A 201 -5.00 -2.11 11.05
C ARG A 201 -5.02 -3.60 10.72
N ILE A 202 -3.86 -4.15 10.31
CA ILE A 202 -3.73 -5.60 10.06
C ILE A 202 -3.94 -6.39 11.37
N SER A 203 -3.30 -6.00 12.47
CA SER A 203 -3.46 -6.67 13.76
C SER A 203 -4.92 -6.66 14.24
N LYS A 204 -5.62 -5.53 14.10
CA LYS A 204 -7.05 -5.39 14.40
C LYS A 204 -7.90 -6.34 13.54
N LEU A 205 -7.63 -6.41 12.24
CA LEU A 205 -8.30 -7.34 11.33
C LEU A 205 -8.05 -8.81 11.72
N MET A 206 -6.80 -9.18 12.02
CA MET A 206 -6.45 -10.53 12.46
C MET A 206 -7.16 -10.93 13.76
N LEU A 207 -7.29 -10.00 14.72
CA LEU A 207 -8.05 -10.21 15.94
C LEU A 207 -9.53 -10.51 15.65
N TYR A 208 -10.17 -9.74 14.76
CA TYR A 208 -11.57 -9.98 14.38
C TYR A 208 -11.76 -11.35 13.70
N ILE A 209 -10.83 -11.75 12.83
CA ILE A 209 -10.86 -13.07 12.17
C ILE A 209 -10.70 -14.18 13.19
N PHE A 210 -9.77 -14.04 14.14
CA PHE A 210 -9.57 -15.01 15.20
C PHE A 210 -10.84 -15.20 16.05
N VAL A 211 -11.50 -14.11 16.43
CA VAL A 211 -12.78 -14.16 17.16
C VAL A 211 -13.88 -14.81 16.29
N LEU A 212 -13.95 -14.49 15.01
CA LEU A 212 -14.92 -15.09 14.09
C LEU A 212 -14.74 -16.61 13.97
N ILE A 213 -13.51 -17.09 13.80
CA ILE A 213 -13.18 -18.53 13.78
C ILE A 213 -13.57 -19.18 15.11
N HIS A 214 -13.31 -18.51 16.23
CA HIS A 214 -13.70 -18.98 17.56
C HIS A 214 -15.22 -19.14 17.70
N TRP A 215 -15.99 -18.13 17.29
CA TRP A 215 -17.46 -18.17 17.31
C TRP A 215 -17.98 -19.30 16.45
N ASN A 216 -17.43 -19.44 15.24
CA ASN A 216 -17.82 -20.52 14.34
C ASN A 216 -17.52 -21.91 14.91
N ALA A 217 -16.38 -22.07 15.57
CA ALA A 217 -16.01 -23.31 16.24
C ALA A 217 -17.01 -23.68 17.35
N CYS A 218 -17.48 -22.70 18.12
CA CYS A 218 -18.49 -22.90 19.14
C CYS A 218 -19.84 -23.29 18.52
N LEU A 219 -20.26 -22.60 17.45
CA LEU A 219 -21.50 -22.90 16.73
C LEU A 219 -21.48 -24.29 16.08
N TYR A 220 -20.36 -24.67 15.46
CA TYR A 220 -20.17 -26.00 14.88
C TYR A 220 -20.28 -27.11 15.94
N PHE A 221 -19.67 -26.90 17.12
CA PHE A 221 -19.79 -27.85 18.22
C PHE A 221 -21.23 -27.94 18.74
N ALA A 222 -21.92 -26.81 18.90
CA ALA A 222 -23.32 -26.77 19.33
C ALA A 222 -24.26 -27.45 18.31
N LEU A 223 -24.04 -27.23 17.02
CA LEU A 223 -24.79 -27.90 15.95
C LEU A 223 -24.53 -29.41 15.94
N SER A 224 -23.26 -29.81 16.12
CA SER A 224 -22.90 -31.23 16.28
C SER A 224 -23.58 -31.87 17.50
N ALA A 225 -23.72 -31.13 18.60
CA ALA A 225 -24.43 -31.58 19.79
C ALA A 225 -25.94 -31.74 19.53
N TYR A 226 -26.53 -30.81 18.76
CA TYR A 226 -27.95 -30.84 18.39
C TYR A 226 -28.28 -32.01 17.45
N ILE A 227 -27.46 -32.26 16.43
CA ILE A 227 -27.63 -33.39 15.49
C ILE A 227 -27.33 -34.73 16.18
N GLY A 228 -26.36 -34.73 17.09
CA GLY A 228 -25.85 -35.90 17.80
C GLY A 228 -24.41 -36.22 17.42
N PHE A 229 -23.54 -36.35 18.43
CA PHE A 229 -22.12 -36.62 18.20
C PHE A 229 -21.89 -37.97 17.51
N GLY A 230 -21.13 -37.97 16.42
CA GLY A 230 -20.84 -39.15 15.60
C GLY A 230 -22.03 -39.69 14.80
N ALA A 231 -23.11 -38.92 14.62
CA ALA A 231 -24.25 -39.30 13.78
C ALA A 231 -23.85 -39.51 12.31
N ASP A 232 -22.87 -38.77 11.83
CA ASP A 232 -22.27 -38.87 10.51
C ASP A 232 -20.80 -38.42 10.55
N ARG A 233 -20.16 -38.35 9.37
CA ARG A 233 -18.73 -37.99 9.25
C ARG A 233 -18.49 -36.48 9.37
N TRP A 234 -19.53 -35.64 9.25
CA TRP A 234 -19.41 -34.19 9.27
C TRP A 234 -19.46 -33.63 10.69
N VAL A 235 -20.35 -34.15 11.53
CA VAL A 235 -20.46 -33.74 12.93
C VAL A 235 -19.22 -34.13 13.74
N TYR A 236 -19.07 -33.49 14.90
CA TYR A 236 -18.00 -33.84 15.84
C TYR A 236 -18.05 -35.35 16.18
N PRO A 237 -16.89 -36.06 16.19
CA PRO A 237 -16.84 -37.50 16.48
C PRO A 237 -17.46 -37.88 17.82
N ASN A 238 -17.85 -39.15 17.95
CA ASN A 238 -18.52 -39.63 19.17
C ASN A 238 -17.63 -39.42 20.42
N ILE A 239 -18.15 -38.67 21.38
CA ILE A 239 -17.47 -38.33 22.65
C ILE A 239 -17.18 -39.58 23.51
N SER A 240 -17.91 -40.67 23.29
CA SER A 240 -17.68 -41.94 23.98
C SER A 240 -16.32 -42.57 23.65
N ASP A 241 -15.72 -42.19 22.52
CA ASP A 241 -14.35 -42.58 22.19
C ASP A 241 -13.37 -41.80 23.10
N PRO A 242 -12.51 -42.49 23.88
CA PRO A 242 -11.55 -41.83 24.77
C PRO A 242 -10.62 -40.83 24.06
N VAL A 243 -10.40 -40.98 22.75
CA VAL A 243 -9.60 -40.04 21.94
C VAL A 243 -10.32 -38.69 21.79
N PHE A 244 -11.65 -38.67 21.71
CA PHE A 244 -12.48 -37.47 21.46
C PHE A 244 -13.23 -36.98 22.72
N ALA A 245 -13.14 -37.71 23.83
CA ALA A 245 -13.77 -37.34 25.10
C ALA A 245 -13.24 -36.04 25.74
N SER A 246 -11.98 -35.69 25.48
CA SER A 246 -11.32 -34.55 26.15
C SER A 246 -11.89 -33.20 25.68
N VAL A 247 -12.30 -32.33 26.61
CA VAL A 247 -12.81 -30.97 26.32
C VAL A 247 -11.81 -30.13 25.50
N ARG A 248 -10.51 -30.26 25.78
CA ARG A 248 -9.48 -29.59 24.98
C ARG A 248 -9.46 -30.08 23.53
N ARG A 249 -9.63 -31.39 23.33
CA ARG A 249 -9.70 -31.99 22.00
C ARG A 249 -10.95 -31.55 21.26
N GLN A 250 -12.09 -31.46 21.94
CA GLN A 250 -13.34 -30.94 21.39
C GLN A 250 -13.13 -29.52 20.84
N TYR A 251 -12.63 -28.60 21.68
CA TYR A 251 -12.37 -27.23 21.27
C TYR A 251 -11.37 -27.13 20.11
N PHE A 252 -10.19 -27.75 20.23
CA PHE A 252 -9.16 -27.64 19.19
C PHE A 252 -9.56 -28.25 17.85
N TYR A 253 -10.34 -29.34 17.86
CA TYR A 253 -10.87 -29.93 16.63
C TYR A 253 -11.87 -28.98 15.96
N CYS A 254 -12.82 -28.41 16.71
CA CYS A 254 -13.82 -27.50 16.16
C CYS A 254 -13.18 -26.18 15.67
N PHE A 255 -12.15 -25.71 16.38
CA PHE A 255 -11.36 -24.56 15.97
C PHE A 255 -10.57 -24.84 14.69
N TRP A 256 -9.94 -26.01 14.59
CA TRP A 256 -9.26 -26.46 13.38
C TRP A 256 -10.22 -26.59 12.19
N PHE A 257 -11.39 -27.22 12.38
CA PHE A 257 -12.44 -27.33 11.37
C PHE A 257 -12.88 -25.96 10.86
N SER A 258 -13.18 -25.03 11.78
CA SER A 258 -13.60 -23.67 11.42
C SER A 258 -12.48 -22.88 10.75
N ALA A 259 -11.25 -23.00 11.26
CA ALA A 259 -10.10 -22.33 10.68
C ALA A 259 -9.92 -22.73 9.21
N GLN A 260 -10.02 -24.02 8.89
CA GLN A 260 -9.93 -24.51 7.50
C GLN A 260 -10.96 -23.88 6.56
N ILE A 261 -12.18 -23.61 7.04
CA ILE A 261 -13.23 -22.99 6.23
C ILE A 261 -12.92 -21.50 6.01
N PHE A 262 -12.60 -20.76 7.07
CA PHE A 262 -12.29 -19.32 6.99
C PHE A 262 -10.98 -19.01 6.27
N THR A 263 -10.01 -19.93 6.29
CA THR A 263 -8.78 -19.84 5.48
C THR A 263 -8.95 -20.47 4.10
N THR A 264 -10.17 -20.89 3.74
CA THR A 264 -10.55 -21.44 2.45
C THR A 264 -9.70 -22.64 1.97
N VAL A 265 -9.12 -23.38 2.92
CA VAL A 265 -8.38 -24.64 2.64
C VAL A 265 -9.38 -25.75 2.30
N GLY A 266 -10.46 -25.85 3.08
CA GLY A 266 -11.63 -26.67 2.76
C GLY A 266 -11.44 -28.19 2.80
N ASP A 267 -10.41 -28.72 3.47
CA ASP A 267 -10.27 -30.17 3.72
C ASP A 267 -11.12 -30.59 4.93
N THR A 268 -12.43 -30.41 4.76
CA THR A 268 -13.45 -30.76 5.74
C THR A 268 -14.34 -31.89 5.19
N PRO A 269 -14.88 -32.77 6.05
CA PRO A 269 -15.87 -33.75 5.63
C PRO A 269 -17.03 -33.09 4.87
N LEU A 270 -17.65 -33.84 3.96
CA LEU A 270 -18.81 -33.36 3.19
C LEU A 270 -20.06 -33.37 4.08
N PRO A 271 -20.91 -32.33 4.01
CA PRO A 271 -22.21 -32.32 4.70
C PRO A 271 -23.17 -33.34 4.07
N HIS A 272 -23.99 -33.97 4.90
CA HIS A 272 -25.00 -34.96 4.52
C HIS A 272 -26.42 -34.44 4.72
N ARG A 273 -26.64 -33.62 5.75
CA ARG A 273 -27.98 -33.09 6.10
C ARG A 273 -28.18 -31.65 5.64
N GLU A 274 -29.43 -31.26 5.45
CA GLU A 274 -29.80 -29.89 5.03
C GLU A 274 -29.26 -28.82 5.99
N GLU A 275 -29.29 -29.07 7.30
CA GLU A 275 -28.77 -28.14 8.31
C GLU A 275 -27.25 -27.93 8.19
N GLU A 276 -26.51 -28.99 7.86
CA GLU A 276 -25.06 -28.94 7.62
C GLU A 276 -24.73 -28.21 6.32
N TYR A 277 -25.52 -28.44 5.26
CA TYR A 277 -25.40 -27.68 4.01
C TYR A 277 -25.62 -26.19 4.24
N LEU A 278 -26.65 -25.81 5.00
CA LEU A 278 -26.94 -24.41 5.31
C LEU A 278 -25.81 -23.75 6.11
N PHE A 279 -25.28 -24.46 7.11
CA PHE A 279 -24.12 -24.02 7.90
C PHE A 279 -22.89 -23.81 6.99
N MET A 280 -22.54 -24.80 6.17
CA MET A 280 -21.39 -24.72 5.26
C MET A 280 -21.53 -23.62 4.21
N ILE A 281 -22.73 -23.40 3.64
CA ILE A 281 -22.98 -22.33 2.67
C ILE A 281 -22.80 -20.96 3.34
N THR A 282 -23.34 -20.79 4.55
CA THR A 282 -23.22 -19.54 5.31
C THR A 282 -21.75 -19.25 5.61
N ASP A 283 -21.02 -20.24 6.13
CA ASP A 283 -19.60 -20.08 6.45
C ASP A 283 -18.77 -19.79 5.21
N LEU A 284 -19.05 -20.43 4.08
CA LEU A 284 -18.35 -20.17 2.83
C LEU A 284 -18.56 -18.72 2.35
N LEU A 285 -19.78 -18.18 2.45
CA LEU A 285 -20.07 -16.80 2.08
C LEU A 285 -19.31 -15.81 2.97
N ILE A 286 -19.29 -16.04 4.29
CA ILE A 286 -18.54 -15.20 5.23
C ILE A 286 -17.04 -15.33 4.98
N ALA A 287 -16.53 -16.54 4.77
CA ALA A 287 -15.11 -16.81 4.52
C ALA A 287 -14.59 -16.08 3.27
N VAL A 288 -15.37 -16.05 2.18
CA VAL A 288 -15.00 -15.31 0.95
C VAL A 288 -14.89 -13.81 1.23
N LEU A 289 -15.83 -13.23 1.99
CA LEU A 289 -15.79 -11.80 2.35
C LEU A 289 -14.59 -11.47 3.26
N VAL A 290 -14.31 -12.34 4.23
CA VAL A 290 -13.16 -12.22 5.13
C VAL A 290 -11.86 -12.28 4.34
N PHE A 291 -11.70 -13.29 3.48
CA PHE A 291 -10.50 -13.46 2.66
C PHE A 291 -10.28 -12.26 1.73
N ALA A 292 -11.32 -11.77 1.05
CA ALA A 292 -11.24 -10.57 0.22
C ALA A 292 -10.79 -9.34 1.03
N SER A 293 -11.26 -9.20 2.27
CA SER A 293 -10.88 -8.11 3.17
C SER A 293 -9.41 -8.19 3.62
N ILE A 294 -8.88 -9.40 3.85
CA ILE A 294 -7.46 -9.61 4.17
C ILE A 294 -6.60 -9.17 2.99
N VAL A 295 -6.90 -9.68 1.79
CA VAL A 295 -6.14 -9.37 0.57
C VAL A 295 -6.17 -7.87 0.28
N GLY A 296 -7.33 -7.21 0.44
CA GLY A 296 -7.46 -5.76 0.27
C GLY A 296 -6.61 -4.96 1.25
N ASN A 297 -6.62 -5.32 2.54
CA ASN A 297 -5.83 -4.62 3.55
C ASN A 297 -4.32 -4.84 3.40
N VAL A 298 -3.89 -6.06 3.08
CA VAL A 298 -2.49 -6.35 2.77
C VAL A 298 -2.04 -5.59 1.52
N GLY A 299 -2.88 -5.53 0.49
CA GLY A 299 -2.64 -4.72 -0.72
C GLY A 299 -2.40 -3.25 -0.41
N ASN A 300 -3.25 -2.65 0.45
CA ASN A 300 -3.08 -1.26 0.88
C ASN A 300 -1.74 -1.02 1.60
N VAL A 301 -1.32 -1.96 2.45
CA VAL A 301 -0.01 -1.85 3.13
C VAL A 301 1.14 -1.92 2.13
N ILE A 302 1.09 -2.83 1.16
CA ILE A 302 2.11 -2.93 0.10
C ILE A 302 2.20 -1.62 -0.68
N THR A 303 1.07 -1.04 -1.07
CA THR A 303 1.03 0.25 -1.78
C THR A 303 1.61 1.36 -0.90
N SER A 304 1.25 1.44 0.38
CA SER A 304 1.80 2.45 1.29
C SER A 304 3.31 2.34 1.52
N LEU A 305 3.84 1.11 1.55
CA LEU A 305 5.28 0.87 1.65
C LEU A 305 6.00 1.33 0.37
N ARG A 306 5.38 1.10 -0.80
CA ARG A 306 5.88 1.61 -2.08
C ARG A 306 5.87 3.14 -2.12
N ASP A 307 4.82 3.77 -1.62
CA ASP A 307 4.70 5.23 -1.60
C ASP A 307 5.76 5.88 -0.71
N ARG A 308 6.11 5.26 0.43
CA ARG A 308 7.19 5.74 1.30
C ARG A 308 8.53 5.84 0.56
N ASP A 309 8.85 4.87 -0.29
CA ASP A 309 10.09 4.89 -1.07
C ASP A 309 10.03 5.95 -2.20
N ASN A 310 8.82 6.25 -2.71
CA ASN A 310 8.59 7.27 -3.74
C ASN A 310 8.70 8.72 -3.20
N VAL A 311 8.66 8.96 -1.88
CA VAL A 311 8.76 10.31 -1.28
C VAL A 311 10.11 10.97 -1.56
N PHE A 312 11.20 10.19 -1.56
CA PHE A 312 12.55 10.76 -1.73
C PHE A 312 12.82 11.23 -3.17
N PHE A 313 12.24 10.54 -4.15
CA PHE A 313 12.25 10.97 -5.55
C PHE A 313 11.07 10.34 -6.31
N PRO A 314 9.99 11.09 -6.55
CA PRO A 314 8.84 10.56 -7.27
C PRO A 314 9.25 10.19 -8.70
N ASN A 315 8.70 9.10 -9.22
CA ASN A 315 8.81 8.72 -10.63
C ASN A 315 10.23 8.36 -11.13
N HIS A 316 11.13 7.88 -10.27
CA HIS A 316 12.44 7.39 -10.70
C HIS A 316 12.36 6.36 -11.85
N GLU A 317 11.35 5.48 -11.84
CA GLU A 317 11.11 4.55 -12.94
C GLU A 317 10.71 5.24 -14.25
N LEU A 318 9.99 6.37 -14.21
CA LEU A 318 9.71 7.18 -15.40
C LEU A 318 10.99 7.81 -15.95
N VAL A 319 11.88 8.32 -15.09
CA VAL A 319 13.18 8.86 -15.51
C VAL A 319 14.03 7.76 -16.16
N LYS A 320 14.09 6.57 -15.55
CA LYS A 320 14.77 5.41 -16.17
C LYS A 320 14.15 5.03 -17.51
N ALA A 321 12.82 5.03 -17.62
CA ALA A 321 12.12 4.75 -18.87
C ALA A 321 12.44 5.80 -19.93
N TYR A 322 12.46 7.08 -19.57
CA TYR A 322 12.83 8.20 -20.44
C TYR A 322 14.27 8.08 -20.96
N LEU A 323 15.23 7.78 -20.08
CA LEU A 323 16.64 7.59 -20.44
C LEU A 323 16.85 6.35 -21.35
N ARG A 324 15.98 5.34 -21.23
CA ARG A 324 15.99 4.16 -22.09
C ARG A 324 15.36 4.48 -23.46
N SER A 325 14.23 5.16 -23.49
CA SER A 325 13.51 5.49 -24.73
C SER A 325 14.31 6.42 -25.64
N HIS A 326 15.03 7.39 -25.05
CA HIS A 326 15.88 8.34 -25.80
C HIS A 326 17.29 7.81 -26.09
N ARG A 327 17.57 6.53 -25.79
CA ARG A 327 18.88 5.89 -26.05
C ARG A 327 20.08 6.66 -25.50
N ILE A 328 19.92 7.28 -24.34
CA ILE A 328 20.99 8.02 -23.66
C ILE A 328 22.17 7.08 -23.36
N SER A 329 23.40 7.61 -23.44
CA SER A 329 24.64 6.86 -23.23
C SER A 329 24.66 6.13 -21.88
N ARG A 330 25.32 4.95 -21.85
CA ARG A 330 25.42 4.16 -20.61
C ARG A 330 26.14 4.92 -19.49
N GLU A 331 27.09 5.78 -19.85
CA GLU A 331 27.84 6.60 -18.91
C GLU A 331 26.94 7.63 -18.21
N LEU A 332 26.16 8.41 -18.98
CA LEU A 332 25.24 9.39 -18.40
C LEU A 332 24.14 8.70 -17.58
N ARG A 333 23.63 7.55 -18.06
CA ARG A 333 22.68 6.74 -17.30
C ARG A 333 23.26 6.22 -15.99
N GLY A 334 24.53 5.80 -16.00
CA GLY A 334 25.26 5.38 -14.80
C GLY A 334 25.41 6.51 -13.80
N ARG A 335 25.74 7.72 -14.28
CA ARG A 335 25.81 8.94 -13.44
C ARG A 335 24.49 9.28 -12.79
N VAL A 336 23.38 9.30 -13.55
CA VAL A 336 22.04 9.56 -12.99
C VAL A 336 21.66 8.51 -11.95
N ASN A 337 21.95 7.23 -12.19
CA ASN A 337 21.65 6.18 -11.23
C ASN A 337 22.54 6.25 -9.97
N GLY A 338 23.80 6.65 -10.09
CA GLY A 338 24.70 6.88 -8.96
C GLY A 338 24.26 8.07 -8.11
N TRP A 339 23.89 9.17 -8.74
CA TRP A 339 23.28 10.33 -8.06
C TRP A 339 22.00 9.94 -7.31
N TYR A 340 21.12 9.17 -7.96
CA TYR A 340 19.90 8.65 -7.33
C TYR A 340 20.19 7.76 -6.11
N GLN A 341 21.13 6.82 -6.24
CA GLN A 341 21.52 5.95 -5.14
C GLN A 341 22.05 6.75 -3.95
N HIS A 342 22.84 7.79 -4.20
CA HIS A 342 23.34 8.67 -3.15
C HIS A 342 22.21 9.41 -2.42
N LEU A 343 21.24 9.98 -3.14
CA LEU A 343 20.08 10.63 -2.53
C LEU A 343 19.26 9.64 -1.68
N HIS A 344 19.03 8.44 -2.19
CA HIS A 344 18.23 7.42 -1.52
C HIS A 344 18.91 6.89 -0.25
N ILE A 345 20.21 6.56 -0.30
CA ILE A 345 20.96 6.06 0.86
C ILE A 345 20.98 7.10 1.98
N ASN A 346 21.15 8.37 1.63
CA ASN A 346 21.24 9.46 2.60
C ASN A 346 19.88 10.04 3.00
N ARG A 347 18.76 9.45 2.54
CA ARG A 347 17.38 9.90 2.82
C ARG A 347 17.16 11.39 2.54
N LYS A 348 17.81 11.92 1.50
CA LYS A 348 17.72 13.35 1.14
C LYS A 348 16.44 13.58 0.36
N ILE A 349 15.56 14.43 0.90
CA ILE A 349 14.29 14.79 0.27
C ILE A 349 14.57 15.95 -0.69
N THR A 350 14.21 15.78 -1.97
CA THR A 350 14.45 16.79 -3.01
C THR A 350 13.43 17.93 -3.00
N ARG A 351 12.29 17.77 -2.30
CA ARG A 351 11.19 18.74 -2.22
C ARG A 351 10.74 19.00 -0.78
N GLU A 352 11.68 19.40 0.07
CA GLU A 352 11.40 19.72 1.48
C GLU A 352 10.34 20.81 1.62
N ASN A 353 10.40 21.86 0.78
CA ASN A 353 9.47 22.98 0.81
C ASN A 353 8.01 22.58 0.55
N GLU A 354 7.74 21.70 -0.41
CA GLU A 354 6.39 21.20 -0.72
C GLU A 354 5.76 20.44 0.46
N ILE A 355 6.59 19.74 1.25
CA ILE A 355 6.12 19.01 2.43
C ILE A 355 5.81 19.99 3.57
N LEU A 356 6.69 20.97 3.79
CA LEU A 356 6.56 21.94 4.87
C LEU A 356 5.45 22.98 4.62
N GLU A 357 4.98 23.15 3.38
CA GLU A 357 3.82 23.99 3.04
C GLU A 357 2.51 23.53 3.69
N GLN A 358 2.41 22.27 4.11
CA GLN A 358 1.23 21.76 4.83
C GLN A 358 1.14 22.28 6.28
N LEU A 359 2.24 22.83 6.81
CA LEU A 359 2.30 23.34 8.17
C LEU A 359 1.93 24.83 8.21
N PRO A 360 1.30 25.29 9.31
CA PRO A 360 1.18 26.71 9.60
C PRO A 360 2.55 27.41 9.52
N ILE A 361 2.57 28.65 9.01
CA ILE A 361 3.81 29.40 8.77
C ILE A 361 4.72 29.49 9.99
N THR A 362 4.15 29.62 11.20
CA THR A 362 4.91 29.68 12.45
C THR A 362 5.72 28.41 12.71
N LEU A 363 5.11 27.23 12.52
CA LEU A 363 5.78 25.93 12.71
C LEU A 363 6.80 25.67 11.60
N ARG A 364 6.48 26.06 10.36
CA ARG A 364 7.41 25.96 9.24
C ARG A 364 8.69 26.76 9.49
N THR A 365 8.54 28.01 9.95
CA THR A 365 9.68 28.86 10.28
C THR A 365 10.50 28.28 11.42
N GLU A 366 9.86 27.81 12.49
CA GLU A 366 10.54 27.20 13.62
C GLU A 366 11.35 25.95 13.21
N ILE A 367 10.78 25.08 12.37
CA ILE A 367 11.48 23.91 11.81
C ILE A 367 12.67 24.35 10.96
N ALA A 368 12.44 25.24 9.98
CA ALA A 368 13.50 25.67 9.07
C ALA A 368 14.69 26.29 9.84
N VAL A 369 14.40 27.14 10.83
CA VAL A 369 15.41 27.75 11.71
C VAL A 369 16.14 26.67 12.50
N SER A 370 15.43 25.72 13.11
CA SER A 370 16.08 24.64 13.88
C SER A 370 17.02 23.75 13.06
N VAL A 371 16.69 23.51 11.78
CA VAL A 371 17.44 22.61 10.89
C VAL A 371 18.61 23.32 10.20
N HIS A 372 18.43 24.56 9.74
CA HIS A 372 19.39 25.24 8.87
C HIS A 372 20.23 26.32 9.57
N LEU A 373 19.73 26.93 10.65
CA LEU A 373 20.44 28.01 11.36
C LEU A 373 21.85 27.58 11.83
N PRO A 374 22.09 26.37 12.38
CA PRO A 374 23.44 25.96 12.78
C PRO A 374 24.43 25.89 11.63
N THR A 375 23.97 25.65 10.39
CA THR A 375 24.83 25.64 9.20
C THR A 375 25.17 27.07 8.78
N LEU A 376 24.17 27.95 8.76
CA LEU A 376 24.35 29.37 8.40
C LEU A 376 25.27 30.10 9.39
N CYS A 377 25.16 29.83 10.69
CA CYS A 377 26.04 30.41 11.71
C CYS A 377 27.51 30.01 11.55
N LYS A 378 27.80 28.87 10.90
CA LYS A 378 29.20 28.47 10.60
C LYS A 378 29.80 29.28 9.46
N VAL A 379 28.97 29.86 8.59
CA VAL A 379 29.43 30.58 7.40
C VAL A 379 30.08 31.89 7.81
N THR A 380 31.35 32.05 7.43
CA THR A 380 32.20 33.17 7.89
C THR A 380 31.65 34.56 7.58
N ILE A 381 30.81 34.71 6.55
CA ILE A 381 30.20 35.99 6.20
C ILE A 381 28.98 36.35 7.05
N PHE A 382 28.33 35.34 7.65
CA PHE A 382 27.09 35.49 8.40
C PHE A 382 27.28 35.38 9.92
N GLN A 383 28.50 35.08 10.39
CA GLN A 383 28.84 34.99 11.82
C GLN A 383 28.56 36.28 12.61
N ASN A 384 28.67 37.45 11.97
CA ASN A 384 28.49 38.76 12.61
C ASN A 384 27.17 39.44 12.20
N CYS A 385 26.22 38.68 11.64
CA CYS A 385 24.93 39.20 11.23
C CYS A 385 23.89 39.04 12.35
N GLU A 386 22.87 39.90 12.32
CA GLU A 386 21.71 39.80 13.21
C GLU A 386 20.94 38.49 12.98
N THR A 387 20.39 37.90 14.05
CA THR A 387 19.66 36.62 13.96
C THR A 387 18.43 36.71 13.07
N SER A 388 17.74 37.86 13.06
CA SER A 388 16.57 38.09 12.19
C SER A 388 16.90 37.97 10.69
N LEU A 389 18.09 38.43 10.28
CA LEU A 389 18.57 38.23 8.91
C LEU A 389 18.75 36.73 8.61
N LEU A 390 19.33 35.98 9.54
CA LEU A 390 19.59 34.56 9.35
C LEU A 390 18.29 33.76 9.26
N GLU A 391 17.29 34.07 10.08
CA GLU A 391 15.97 33.44 10.05
C GLU A 391 15.26 33.66 8.70
N GLU A 392 15.37 34.85 8.12
CA GLU A 392 14.77 35.14 6.81
C GLU A 392 15.52 34.45 5.66
N LEU A 393 16.86 34.44 5.71
CA LEU A 393 17.68 33.73 4.73
C LEU A 393 17.41 32.22 4.74
N VAL A 394 17.25 31.63 5.93
CA VAL A 394 16.95 30.19 6.10
C VAL A 394 15.72 29.78 5.29
N LEU A 395 14.67 30.59 5.26
CA LEU A 395 13.42 30.30 4.55
C LEU A 395 13.56 30.33 3.03
N LYS A 396 14.61 30.98 2.51
CA LYS A 396 14.89 31.14 1.08
C LYS A 396 16.02 30.23 0.58
N LEU A 397 16.64 29.44 1.46
CA LEU A 397 17.65 28.47 1.07
C LEU A 397 17.02 27.29 0.32
N THR A 398 17.67 26.90 -0.79
CA THR A 398 17.26 25.75 -1.59
C THR A 398 18.36 24.68 -1.57
N PRO A 399 18.09 23.45 -1.12
CA PRO A 399 19.10 22.40 -1.08
C PRO A 399 19.42 21.87 -2.48
N GLN A 400 20.71 21.76 -2.82
CA GLN A 400 21.22 21.18 -4.07
C GLN A 400 22.32 20.15 -3.78
N VAL A 401 22.35 19.05 -4.54
CA VAL A 401 23.30 17.94 -4.35
C VAL A 401 24.08 17.69 -5.63
N TYR A 402 25.40 17.70 -5.53
CA TYR A 402 26.33 17.48 -6.64
C TYR A 402 27.10 16.16 -6.49
N SER A 403 27.39 15.51 -7.62
CA SER A 403 28.15 14.25 -7.66
C SER A 403 29.66 14.50 -7.83
N PRO A 404 30.52 13.53 -7.47
CA PRO A 404 31.96 13.62 -7.70
C PRO A 404 32.30 13.95 -9.16
N GLY A 405 33.18 14.93 -9.36
CA GLY A 405 33.63 15.39 -10.67
C GLY A 405 32.68 16.36 -11.39
N GLU A 406 31.50 16.65 -10.85
CA GLU A 406 30.58 17.62 -11.44
C GLU A 406 31.03 19.06 -11.19
N TYR A 407 30.93 19.89 -12.23
CA TYR A 407 31.15 21.32 -12.12
C TYR A 407 29.89 21.98 -11.57
N VAL A 408 30.03 22.68 -10.44
CA VAL A 408 28.96 23.50 -9.88
C VAL A 408 28.80 24.78 -10.69
N CYS A 409 29.92 25.41 -11.07
CA CYS A 409 29.94 26.53 -12.01
C CYS A 409 31.22 26.53 -12.83
N ARG A 410 31.15 27.07 -14.06
CA ARG A 410 32.32 27.29 -14.91
C ARG A 410 32.63 28.78 -15.03
N LYS A 411 33.91 29.10 -15.19
CA LYS A 411 34.39 30.45 -15.42
C LYS A 411 33.74 31.02 -16.68
N GLY A 412 33.19 32.22 -16.57
CA GLY A 412 32.48 32.91 -17.65
C GLY A 412 30.97 32.66 -17.69
N ASP A 413 30.43 31.66 -17.00
CA ASP A 413 28.99 31.44 -16.89
C ASP A 413 28.32 32.63 -16.18
N VAL A 414 27.04 32.89 -16.45
CA VAL A 414 26.29 33.93 -15.73
C VAL A 414 25.92 33.41 -14.34
N GLY A 415 26.22 34.18 -13.30
CA GLY A 415 25.93 33.79 -11.92
C GLY A 415 24.56 34.27 -11.45
N HIS A 416 23.63 33.36 -11.24
CA HIS A 416 22.29 33.68 -10.73
C HIS A 416 22.13 33.42 -9.23
N GLU A 417 23.03 32.64 -8.64
CA GLU A 417 22.90 32.12 -7.27
C GLU A 417 24.25 32.20 -6.55
N MET A 418 24.25 32.34 -5.22
CA MET A 418 25.40 31.97 -4.40
C MET A 418 25.17 30.60 -3.76
N TYR A 419 26.26 29.93 -3.41
CA TYR A 419 26.22 28.60 -2.81
C TYR A 419 26.94 28.60 -1.45
N ILE A 420 26.32 27.94 -0.48
CA ILE A 420 26.86 27.68 0.86
C ILE A 420 27.13 26.19 0.97
N ILE A 421 28.34 25.80 1.39
CA ILE A 421 28.72 24.40 1.52
C ILE A 421 28.24 23.88 2.88
N LYS A 422 27.21 23.02 2.87
CA LYS A 422 26.69 22.36 4.06
C LYS A 422 27.58 21.17 4.43
N GLU A 423 27.82 20.30 3.46
CA GLU A 423 28.60 19.08 3.61
C GLU A 423 29.33 18.78 2.29
N GLY A 424 30.62 18.47 2.34
CA GLY A 424 31.40 18.02 1.20
C GLY A 424 32.62 18.88 0.91
N LYS A 425 33.28 18.58 -0.20
CA LYS A 425 34.51 19.27 -0.60
C LYS A 425 34.46 19.64 -2.07
N LEU A 426 34.68 20.92 -2.35
CA LEU A 426 34.74 21.48 -3.68
C LEU A 426 36.16 21.93 -3.98
N ALA A 427 36.67 21.67 -5.18
CA ALA A 427 37.95 22.18 -5.66
C ALA A 427 37.70 23.36 -6.62
N VAL A 428 38.46 24.42 -6.43
CA VAL A 428 38.61 25.50 -7.42
C VAL A 428 39.64 25.05 -8.43
N VAL A 429 39.23 24.85 -9.69
CA VAL A 429 40.04 24.23 -10.73
C VAL A 429 40.45 25.26 -11.78
N ALA A 430 41.68 25.17 -12.29
CA ALA A 430 42.12 25.96 -13.42
C ALA A 430 41.39 25.60 -14.72
N ASP A 431 41.62 26.39 -15.76
CA ASP A 431 40.97 26.20 -17.06
C ASP A 431 41.38 24.87 -17.75
N ASP A 432 42.46 24.24 -17.27
CA ASP A 432 42.91 22.91 -17.71
C ASP A 432 42.09 21.74 -17.11
N GLY A 433 41.24 22.00 -16.11
CA GLY A 433 40.44 20.98 -15.43
C GLY A 433 41.24 20.04 -14.50
N VAL A 434 42.55 20.24 -14.34
CA VAL A 434 43.45 19.36 -13.59
C VAL A 434 44.05 20.08 -12.39
N THR A 435 44.54 21.30 -12.60
CA THR A 435 45.23 22.07 -11.55
C THR A 435 44.22 22.60 -10.53
N GLN A 436 44.43 22.29 -9.25
CA GLN A 436 43.55 22.73 -8.15
C GLN A 436 44.20 23.92 -7.41
N TYR A 437 43.54 25.07 -7.42
CA TYR A 437 44.01 26.28 -6.74
C TYR A 437 43.67 26.29 -5.25
N ALA A 438 42.49 25.81 -4.89
CA ALA A 438 42.01 25.78 -3.51
C ALA A 438 40.95 24.69 -3.32
N VAL A 439 40.77 24.23 -2.09
CA VAL A 439 39.67 23.33 -1.69
C VAL A 439 38.80 24.05 -0.68
N LEU A 440 37.51 24.15 -0.98
CA LEU A 440 36.47 24.70 -0.12
C LEU A 440 35.77 23.55 0.59
N GLY A 441 35.59 23.66 1.90
CA GLY A 441 34.92 22.66 2.73
C GLY A 441 33.69 23.23 3.43
N ASP A 442 33.13 22.44 4.33
CA ASP A 442 31.94 22.78 5.12
C ASP A 442 32.06 24.16 5.80
N GLY A 443 31.02 24.98 5.68
CA GLY A 443 30.99 26.34 6.22
C GLY A 443 31.65 27.40 5.34
N ASN A 444 32.30 27.03 4.23
CA ASN A 444 32.67 27.99 3.20
C ASN A 444 31.49 28.28 2.24
N PHE A 445 31.58 29.38 1.50
CA PHE A 445 30.60 29.79 0.51
C PHE A 445 31.32 30.31 -0.74
N PHE A 446 30.60 30.42 -1.85
CA PHE A 446 31.12 30.99 -3.10
C PHE A 446 30.00 31.51 -4.01
N GLY A 447 30.36 32.31 -5.00
CA GLY A 447 29.43 32.85 -5.99
C GLY A 447 28.80 34.19 -5.59
N GLU A 448 29.23 34.76 -4.47
CA GLU A 448 28.84 36.06 -3.93
C GLU A 448 29.18 37.22 -4.88
N ILE A 449 30.31 37.13 -5.59
CA ILE A 449 30.82 38.22 -6.44
C ILE A 449 29.92 38.48 -7.64
N SER A 450 29.39 37.43 -8.27
CA SER A 450 28.55 37.57 -9.46
C SER A 450 27.18 38.18 -9.13
N ILE A 451 26.65 37.87 -7.94
CA ILE A 451 25.31 38.35 -7.57
C ILE A 451 25.34 39.77 -6.99
N LEU A 452 26.44 40.19 -6.37
CA LEU A 452 26.65 41.54 -5.87
C LEU A 452 27.08 42.47 -7.03
N ASN A 453 26.25 43.45 -7.38
CA ASN A 453 26.54 44.43 -8.45
C ASN A 453 27.63 45.46 -8.01
N ILE A 454 28.86 45.01 -7.79
CA ILE A 454 29.98 45.85 -7.36
C ILE A 454 30.45 46.72 -8.53
N LYS A 455 30.45 48.05 -8.34
CA LYS A 455 30.98 49.02 -9.31
C LYS A 455 32.48 48.79 -9.56
N GLY A 456 32.92 48.83 -10.82
CA GLY A 456 34.32 48.61 -11.21
C GLY A 456 34.75 47.14 -11.32
N ASN A 457 33.81 46.18 -11.23
CA ASN A 457 34.10 44.75 -11.45
C ASN A 457 34.24 44.43 -12.95
N LYS A 458 35.45 44.06 -13.39
CA LYS A 458 35.76 43.69 -14.77
C LYS A 458 34.97 42.47 -15.29
N SER A 459 34.54 41.58 -14.40
CA SER A 459 33.80 40.35 -14.76
C SER A 459 32.28 40.53 -14.77
N GLY A 460 31.77 41.65 -14.24
CA GLY A 460 30.33 41.88 -14.10
C GLY A 460 29.61 40.72 -13.41
N ASN A 461 28.51 40.25 -14.00
CA ASN A 461 27.69 39.14 -13.49
C ASN A 461 28.18 37.73 -13.95
N ARG A 462 29.46 37.60 -14.34
CA ARG A 462 30.01 36.30 -14.76
C ARG A 462 30.82 35.66 -13.64
N ARG A 463 30.83 34.33 -13.59
CA ARG A 463 31.62 33.51 -12.67
C ARG A 463 33.11 33.69 -12.95
N THR A 464 33.90 33.87 -11.90
CA THR A 464 35.34 34.17 -11.98
C THR A 464 36.23 32.92 -11.97
N ALA A 465 35.71 31.76 -11.55
CA ALA A 465 36.47 30.52 -11.42
C ALA A 465 35.63 29.27 -11.75
N ASN A 466 36.31 28.17 -12.10
CA ASN A 466 35.69 26.85 -12.23
C ASN A 466 35.65 26.17 -10.86
N ILE A 467 34.48 25.67 -10.46
CA ILE A 467 34.31 24.98 -9.18
C ILE A 467 33.77 23.58 -9.46
N ARG A 468 34.47 22.57 -8.95
CA ARG A 468 34.16 21.16 -9.18
C ARG A 468 34.03 20.41 -7.87
N SER A 469 33.01 19.56 -7.75
CA SER A 469 32.84 18.70 -6.57
C SER A 469 33.88 17.57 -6.57
N ILE A 470 34.56 17.36 -5.44
CA ILE A 470 35.53 16.26 -5.27
C ILE A 470 34.81 14.98 -4.90
N GLY A 471 33.85 15.08 -3.96
CA GLY A 471 32.99 14.00 -3.51
C GLY A 471 31.54 14.28 -3.85
N HIS A 472 30.62 13.59 -3.17
CA HIS A 472 29.25 14.07 -3.10
C HIS A 472 29.23 15.29 -2.19
N SER A 473 28.63 16.39 -2.65
CA SER A 473 28.56 17.64 -1.89
C SER A 473 27.13 18.15 -1.85
N ASP A 474 26.71 18.56 -0.66
CA ASP A 474 25.45 19.22 -0.38
C ASP A 474 25.67 20.71 -0.22
N LEU A 475 25.00 21.47 -1.07
CA LEU A 475 25.07 22.92 -1.09
C LEU A 475 23.68 23.48 -0.81
N PHE A 476 23.63 24.64 -0.17
CA PHE A 476 22.44 25.49 -0.23
C PHE A 476 22.66 26.57 -1.29
N SER A 477 21.74 26.69 -2.23
CA SER A 477 21.68 27.82 -3.15
C SER A 477 20.80 28.93 -2.59
N LEU A 478 21.22 30.17 -2.80
CA LEU A 478 20.44 31.36 -2.56
C LEU A 478 20.43 32.20 -3.84
N SER A 479 19.24 32.51 -4.35
CA SER A 479 19.08 33.25 -5.60
C SER A 479 19.48 34.72 -5.43
N LYS A 480 19.88 35.37 -6.53
CA LYS A 480 20.20 36.79 -6.54
C LYS A 480 19.01 37.66 -6.12
N GLU A 481 17.81 37.30 -6.58
CA GLU A 481 16.56 38.02 -6.27
C GLU A 481 16.29 37.93 -4.77
N ASP A 482 16.31 36.71 -4.24
CA ASP A 482 16.10 36.43 -2.82
C ASP A 482 17.10 37.14 -1.91
N LEU A 483 18.38 37.10 -2.26
CA LEU A 483 19.40 37.81 -1.49
C LEU A 483 19.22 39.32 -1.59
N THR A 484 18.87 39.85 -2.76
CA THR A 484 18.71 41.31 -2.94
C THR A 484 17.53 41.83 -2.14
N ASP A 485 16.43 41.09 -2.10
CA ASP A 485 15.24 41.40 -1.30
C ASP A 485 15.60 41.47 0.19
N VAL A 486 16.23 40.41 0.71
CA VAL A 486 16.60 40.35 2.13
C VAL A 486 17.64 41.43 2.48
N LEU A 487 18.65 41.65 1.64
CA LEU A 487 19.66 42.69 1.87
C LEU A 487 19.10 44.12 1.74
N SER A 488 17.92 44.30 1.16
CA SER A 488 17.25 45.61 1.14
C SER A 488 16.72 46.00 2.51
N GLU A 489 16.32 45.02 3.33
CA GLU A 489 15.85 45.21 4.70
C GLU A 489 17.03 45.31 5.70
N PHE A 490 18.16 44.68 5.40
CA PHE A 490 19.37 44.64 6.26
C PHE A 490 20.60 45.33 5.61
N PRO A 491 20.64 46.68 5.55
CA PRO A 491 21.70 47.42 4.86
C PRO A 491 23.10 47.26 5.47
N ALA A 492 23.20 46.95 6.77
CA ALA A 492 24.49 46.69 7.43
C ALA A 492 25.15 45.40 6.90
N ALA A 493 24.37 44.33 6.75
CA ALA A 493 24.83 43.07 6.18
C ALA A 493 25.22 43.22 4.70
N LYS A 494 24.47 44.02 3.94
CA LYS A 494 24.78 44.34 2.55
C LYS A 494 26.17 44.98 2.40
N ARG A 495 26.50 45.96 3.25
CA ARG A 495 27.82 46.61 3.25
C ARG A 495 28.95 45.61 3.55
N LEU A 496 28.75 44.73 4.53
CA LEU A 496 29.73 43.68 4.88
C LEU A 496 30.00 42.73 3.70
N LEU A 497 28.94 42.31 3.01
CA LEU A 497 29.01 41.47 1.81
C LEU A 497 29.74 42.17 0.65
N GLU A 498 29.41 43.42 0.37
CA GLU A 498 30.07 44.22 -0.68
C GLU A 498 31.54 44.47 -0.38
N GLU A 499 31.90 44.74 0.89
CA GLU A 499 33.29 44.96 1.30
C GLU A 499 34.12 43.67 1.15
N LYS A 500 33.59 42.53 1.61
CA LYS A 500 34.23 41.22 1.39
C LYS A 500 34.39 40.91 -0.10
N GLY A 501 33.35 41.15 -0.90
CA GLY A 501 33.41 40.97 -2.35
C GLY A 501 34.48 41.84 -3.01
N ARG A 502 34.61 43.11 -2.59
CA ARG A 502 35.68 44.01 -3.06
C ARG A 502 37.06 43.49 -2.67
N GLN A 503 37.27 43.09 -1.41
CA GLN A 503 38.55 42.53 -0.96
C GLN A 503 38.99 41.32 -1.80
N ILE A 504 38.04 40.45 -2.17
CA ILE A 504 38.33 39.28 -3.02
C ILE A 504 38.65 39.72 -4.46
N LEU A 505 37.88 40.64 -5.04
CA LEU A 505 38.14 41.18 -6.38
C LEU A 505 39.49 41.90 -6.48
N THR A 506 39.89 42.66 -5.46
CA THR A 506 41.20 43.32 -5.39
C THR A 506 42.33 42.30 -5.33
N LYS A 507 42.21 41.24 -4.52
CA LYS A 507 43.18 40.13 -4.49
C LYS A 507 43.32 39.42 -5.83
N MET A 508 42.25 39.39 -6.64
CA MET A 508 42.26 38.79 -7.97
C MET A 508 42.71 39.77 -9.08
N GLY A 509 42.98 41.04 -8.76
CA GLY A 509 43.29 42.08 -9.77
C GLY A 509 42.13 42.41 -10.71
N MET A 510 40.89 42.09 -10.29
CA MET A 510 39.66 42.20 -11.10
C MET A 510 38.84 43.46 -10.79
N LEU A 511 39.33 44.32 -9.90
CA LEU A 511 38.76 45.63 -9.63
C LEU A 511 39.52 46.69 -10.44
N GLU A 512 38.81 47.60 -11.10
CA GLU A 512 39.42 48.82 -11.64
C GLU A 512 39.66 49.81 -10.48
N GLU A 513 40.87 50.39 -10.41
CA GLU A 513 41.12 51.51 -9.50
C GLU A 513 40.38 52.75 -10.03
N PRO A 514 39.71 53.53 -9.18
CA PRO A 514 39.04 54.75 -9.62
C PRO A 514 40.11 55.74 -10.11
N GLY A 515 40.18 55.92 -11.42
CA GLY A 515 41.03 56.93 -12.04
C GLY A 515 40.49 58.35 -11.79
N PRO A 516 41.31 59.41 -11.92
CA PRO A 516 40.91 60.79 -11.63
C PRO A 516 39.92 61.42 -12.62
N GLU A 517 39.24 60.63 -13.46
CA GLU A 517 38.38 61.12 -14.55
C GLU A 517 36.88 60.86 -14.33
N ASP A 518 36.42 60.79 -13.07
CA ASP A 518 34.98 60.85 -12.76
C ASP A 518 34.49 62.32 -12.76
N GLY A 519 34.54 62.93 -13.95
CA GLY A 519 33.85 64.15 -14.35
C GLY A 519 33.02 63.89 -15.63
N PRO A 520 32.14 64.82 -16.07
CA PRO A 520 30.76 64.61 -16.54
C PRO A 520 30.60 63.83 -17.86
N GLY A 521 31.06 62.58 -17.90
CA GLY A 521 30.89 61.66 -19.03
C GLY A 521 29.84 60.57 -18.77
N GLU A 522 29.46 60.33 -17.52
CA GLU A 522 28.51 59.27 -17.14
C GLU A 522 27.05 59.67 -17.40
N GLU A 523 26.67 60.92 -17.12
CA GLU A 523 25.32 61.45 -17.39
C GLU A 523 24.94 61.31 -18.88
N ARG A 524 25.89 61.61 -19.77
CA ARG A 524 25.70 61.50 -21.23
C ARG A 524 25.53 60.05 -21.72
N LYS A 525 26.16 59.08 -21.03
CA LYS A 525 26.03 57.64 -21.32
C LYS A 525 24.73 57.06 -20.75
N THR A 526 24.26 57.56 -19.61
CA THR A 526 22.95 57.20 -19.07
C THR A 526 21.83 57.80 -19.92
N GLU A 527 21.94 59.05 -20.38
CA GLU A 527 20.97 59.69 -21.29
C GLU A 527 20.84 58.93 -22.61
N THR A 528 21.96 58.58 -23.27
CA THR A 528 21.91 57.77 -24.50
C THR A 528 21.38 56.35 -24.29
N ARG A 529 21.50 55.80 -23.08
CA ARG A 529 20.88 54.51 -22.73
C ARG A 529 19.37 54.65 -22.50
N VAL A 530 18.94 55.75 -21.88
CA VAL A 530 17.52 56.07 -21.68
C VAL A 530 16.85 56.30 -23.04
N GLU A 531 17.43 57.10 -23.94
CA GLU A 531 16.93 57.27 -25.32
C GLU A 531 16.80 55.93 -26.05
N ARG A 532 17.81 55.06 -25.94
CA ARG A 532 17.77 53.74 -26.60
C ARG A 532 16.71 52.80 -26.00
N VAL A 533 16.37 52.97 -24.72
CA VAL A 533 15.28 52.21 -24.07
C VAL A 533 13.92 52.79 -24.48
N GLU A 534 13.78 54.11 -24.56
CA GLU A 534 12.60 54.79 -25.08
C GLU A 534 12.31 54.39 -26.53
N ASP A 535 13.32 54.34 -27.40
CA ASP A 535 13.18 53.90 -28.79
C ASP A 535 12.68 52.44 -28.89
N LYS A 536 13.19 51.56 -28.04
CA LYS A 536 12.75 50.16 -27.99
C LYS A 536 11.33 50.04 -27.44
N LEU A 537 10.97 50.84 -26.44
CA LEU A 537 9.63 50.88 -25.87
C LEU A 537 8.62 51.37 -26.90
N ASN A 538 8.97 52.41 -27.67
CA ASN A 538 8.17 52.92 -28.79
C ASN A 538 7.99 51.86 -29.90
N ALA A 539 9.05 51.11 -30.23
CA ALA A 539 8.94 50.00 -31.18
C ALA A 539 8.04 48.86 -30.69
N LEU A 540 8.07 48.57 -29.38
CA LEU A 540 7.19 47.58 -28.74
C LEU A 540 5.73 48.05 -28.71
N HIS A 541 5.48 49.31 -28.35
CA HIS A 541 4.14 49.92 -28.42
C HIS A 541 3.57 49.85 -29.84
N THR A 542 4.41 50.11 -30.85
CA THR A 542 4.00 50.02 -32.27
C THR A 542 3.67 48.59 -32.69
N LYS A 543 4.41 47.59 -32.21
CA LYS A 543 4.11 46.17 -32.44
C LYS A 543 2.83 45.72 -31.72
N LEU A 544 2.63 46.17 -30.48
CA LEU A 544 1.42 45.87 -29.71
C LEU A 544 0.18 46.47 -30.40
N ALA A 545 0.26 47.71 -30.87
CA ALA A 545 -0.81 48.35 -31.63
C ALA A 545 -1.14 47.60 -32.93
N ARG A 546 -0.14 47.08 -33.66
CA ARG A 546 -0.38 46.22 -34.83
C ARG A 546 -1.07 44.91 -34.47
N LEU A 547 -0.63 44.24 -33.40
CA LEU A 547 -1.24 42.99 -32.96
C LEU A 547 -2.68 43.20 -32.47
N MET A 548 -2.96 44.29 -31.77
CA MET A 548 -4.33 44.65 -31.38
C MET A 548 -5.22 44.91 -32.60
N ALA A 549 -4.72 45.62 -33.61
CA ALA A 549 -5.45 45.84 -34.86
C ALA A 549 -5.68 44.54 -35.65
N GLU A 550 -4.70 43.62 -35.68
CA GLU A 550 -4.89 42.29 -36.28
C GLU A 550 -5.93 41.45 -35.53
N LEU A 551 -5.94 41.53 -34.19
CA LEU A 551 -6.90 40.85 -33.32
C LEU A 551 -8.32 41.39 -33.54
N GLU A 552 -8.49 42.71 -33.60
CA GLU A 552 -9.77 43.36 -33.90
C GLU A 552 -10.27 43.04 -35.31
N SER A 553 -9.37 42.98 -36.30
CA SER A 553 -9.73 42.58 -37.67
C SER A 553 -10.18 41.10 -37.73
N SER A 554 -9.55 40.24 -36.92
CA SER A 554 -9.89 38.82 -36.82
C SER A 554 -11.21 38.60 -36.08
N ALA A 555 -11.47 39.37 -35.01
CA ALA A 555 -12.74 39.39 -34.30
C ALA A 555 -13.89 39.90 -35.19
N SER A 556 -13.65 40.96 -35.98
CA SER A 556 -14.62 41.50 -36.93
C SER A 556 -14.96 40.51 -38.06
N LYS A 557 -13.98 39.72 -38.53
CA LYS A 557 -14.19 38.64 -39.50
C LYS A 557 -14.98 37.46 -38.92
N MET A 558 -14.82 37.16 -37.63
CA MET A 558 -15.60 36.14 -36.92
C MET A 558 -17.07 36.57 -36.70
N GLN A 559 -17.32 37.83 -36.38
CA GLN A 559 -18.68 38.36 -36.24
C GLN A 559 -19.45 38.41 -37.57
N ARG A 560 -18.79 38.62 -38.70
CA ARG A 560 -19.44 38.57 -40.03
C ARG A 560 -19.87 37.16 -40.46
N ARG A 561 -19.36 36.09 -39.84
CA ARG A 561 -19.78 34.70 -40.12
C ARG A 561 -21.00 34.25 -39.32
N THR A 562 -21.40 34.99 -38.29
CA THR A 562 -22.50 34.61 -37.38
C THR A 562 -23.82 35.34 -37.66
N THR A 563 -23.85 36.24 -38.64
CA THR A 563 -25.07 36.99 -39.03
C THR A 563 -25.56 36.58 -40.44
N PHE A 564 -25.92 35.31 -40.63
CA PHE A 564 -26.83 34.93 -41.72
C PHE A 564 -27.56 33.62 -41.43
N LYS A 565 -28.72 33.72 -40.75
CA LYS A 565 -29.99 33.06 -41.12
C LYS A 565 -31.08 33.32 -40.07
N GLU A 566 -32.14 33.97 -40.53
CA GLU A 566 -33.42 34.21 -39.85
C GLU A 566 -34.39 33.00 -39.91
N PRO A 567 -35.55 33.03 -39.20
CA PRO A 567 -36.29 31.82 -38.79
C PRO A 567 -37.78 31.69 -39.27
N ARG A 568 -38.34 30.46 -39.05
CA ARG A 568 -39.77 30.00 -38.95
C ARG A 568 -40.61 29.76 -40.25
N PRO A 569 -41.80 29.07 -40.25
CA PRO A 569 -42.55 28.23 -39.25
C PRO A 569 -43.26 26.91 -39.75
N GLY A 570 -43.57 25.98 -38.81
CA GLY A 570 -44.74 25.03 -38.68
C GLY A 570 -45.13 24.01 -39.79
N PRO A 571 -46.20 23.16 -39.62
CA PRO A 571 -46.47 22.10 -38.62
C PRO A 571 -46.97 20.73 -39.22
N GLN A 572 -47.09 19.63 -38.43
CA GLN A 572 -48.25 18.67 -38.34
C GLN A 572 -47.94 17.20 -37.93
N ALA A 573 -48.64 16.78 -36.85
CA ALA A 573 -49.38 15.54 -36.49
C ALA A 573 -49.00 14.06 -36.89
N LEU A 574 -48.86 13.21 -35.83
CA LEU A 574 -49.48 11.87 -35.51
C LEU A 574 -49.34 10.64 -36.46
N PRO A 575 -49.58 9.36 -36.01
CA PRO A 575 -49.70 8.76 -34.66
C PRO A 575 -49.01 7.37 -34.42
N ALA A 576 -48.94 7.00 -33.13
CA ALA A 576 -49.22 5.70 -32.44
C ALA A 576 -48.71 4.29 -32.87
N CYS A 577 -48.59 3.44 -31.83
CA CYS A 577 -48.88 1.98 -31.72
C CYS A 577 -47.62 1.13 -31.36
N GLU A 578 -47.37 0.79 -30.08
CA GLU A 578 -47.95 -0.33 -29.29
C GLU A 578 -47.56 -1.73 -29.80
N LYS A 579 -46.84 -2.53 -28.98
CA LYS A 579 -47.18 -3.94 -28.71
C LYS A 579 -46.34 -4.59 -27.61
N ALA A 580 -47.07 -5.20 -26.68
CA ALA A 580 -46.64 -6.14 -25.66
C ALA A 580 -46.64 -7.60 -26.16
N ARG A 581 -45.90 -8.49 -25.46
CA ARG A 581 -46.26 -9.88 -25.00
C ARG A 581 -44.98 -10.60 -24.53
N ARG A 582 -44.86 -11.09 -23.27
CA ARG A 582 -45.28 -12.43 -22.73
C ARG A 582 -44.84 -13.59 -23.65
N SER A 583 -44.29 -14.73 -23.21
CA SER A 583 -44.63 -15.56 -22.03
C SER A 583 -43.69 -16.79 -21.88
N LYS A 584 -43.61 -17.38 -20.66
CA LYS A 584 -43.52 -18.83 -20.28
C LYS A 584 -42.31 -19.65 -20.78
N GLY A 585 -41.61 -20.48 -20.00
CA GLY A 585 -42.02 -21.34 -18.87
C GLY A 585 -42.07 -22.80 -19.35
N GLY A 586 -41.21 -23.69 -18.83
CA GLY A 586 -41.21 -25.12 -19.19
C GLY A 586 -40.18 -25.94 -18.42
N ILE A 587 -40.67 -26.79 -17.52
CA ILE A 587 -39.97 -27.74 -16.65
C ILE A 587 -39.78 -29.07 -17.40
N ALA A 588 -38.67 -29.77 -17.17
CA ALA A 588 -38.63 -31.23 -17.24
C ALA A 588 -37.47 -31.78 -16.38
N GLY A 589 -37.79 -32.70 -15.47
CA GLY A 589 -36.81 -33.49 -14.72
C GLY A 589 -36.88 -34.97 -15.12
N ARG A 590 -35.77 -35.71 -14.94
CA ARG A 590 -35.78 -37.09 -14.46
C ARG A 590 -34.40 -37.58 -13.99
N SER A 591 -34.46 -38.34 -12.89
CA SER A 591 -33.44 -39.00 -12.07
C SER A 591 -32.82 -40.25 -12.70
N ARG A 592 -31.55 -40.60 -12.38
CA ARG A 592 -31.19 -41.85 -11.62
C ARG A 592 -29.70 -41.93 -11.22
N TYR A 593 -29.50 -42.54 -10.05
CA TYR A 593 -28.32 -42.90 -9.26
C TYR A 593 -27.07 -43.44 -9.98
N ASP A 594 -25.89 -43.07 -9.47
CA ASP A 594 -24.72 -43.96 -9.36
C ASP A 594 -23.86 -43.57 -8.14
N THR A 595 -23.39 -44.59 -7.43
CA THR A 595 -22.67 -44.61 -6.15
C THR A 595 -21.24 -44.03 -6.24
N GLU A 596 -20.89 -43.02 -5.44
CA GLU A 596 -19.53 -42.44 -5.36
C GLU A 596 -18.77 -42.85 -4.08
N LEU A 597 -17.49 -43.25 -4.26
CA LEU A 597 -16.47 -43.25 -3.19
C LEU A 597 -16.07 -41.79 -2.85
N PRO A 598 -15.63 -41.49 -1.61
CA PRO A 598 -15.47 -40.11 -1.14
C PRO A 598 -14.20 -39.45 -1.70
N GLY A 599 -14.37 -38.60 -2.72
CA GLY A 599 -13.32 -37.71 -3.25
C GLY A 599 -13.34 -36.33 -2.59
N THR A 600 -12.17 -35.72 -2.41
CA THR A 600 -11.98 -34.32 -1.98
C THR A 600 -12.80 -33.36 -2.85
N GLY A 601 -13.53 -32.41 -2.24
CA GLY A 601 -14.46 -31.52 -2.94
C GLY A 601 -13.82 -30.61 -4.00
N ARG A 602 -14.62 -30.16 -4.97
CA ARG A 602 -14.19 -29.34 -6.15
C ARG A 602 -13.68 -27.93 -5.80
N LEU A 603 -13.84 -27.50 -4.56
CA LEU A 603 -13.48 -26.15 -4.09
C LEU A 603 -11.97 -25.96 -3.98
N GLN A 604 -11.25 -26.93 -3.38
CA GLN A 604 -9.80 -26.83 -3.18
C GLN A 604 -9.04 -26.71 -4.52
N PRO A 605 -9.31 -27.55 -5.55
CA PRO A 605 -8.69 -27.35 -6.86
C PRO A 605 -9.04 -26.00 -7.49
N ALA A 606 -10.30 -25.54 -7.40
CA ALA A 606 -10.73 -24.28 -7.99
C ALA A 606 -10.04 -23.06 -7.37
N LEU A 607 -9.88 -23.05 -6.05
CA LEU A 607 -9.23 -21.97 -5.33
C LEU A 607 -7.71 -21.98 -5.56
N ALA A 608 -7.08 -23.16 -5.50
CA ALA A 608 -5.64 -23.31 -5.74
C ALA A 608 -5.25 -22.80 -7.14
N HIS A 609 -6.01 -23.18 -8.18
CA HIS A 609 -5.74 -22.74 -9.55
C HIS A 609 -6.02 -21.24 -9.74
N GLY A 610 -7.09 -20.71 -9.15
CA GLY A 610 -7.42 -19.29 -9.25
C GLY A 610 -6.40 -18.39 -8.55
N ILE A 611 -6.01 -18.72 -7.31
CA ILE A 611 -4.98 -17.98 -6.57
C ILE A 611 -3.63 -18.09 -7.27
N ALA A 612 -3.26 -19.29 -7.73
CA ALA A 612 -2.01 -19.47 -8.47
C ALA A 612 -1.98 -18.63 -9.75
N LEU A 613 -3.09 -18.57 -10.50
CA LEU A 613 -3.20 -17.70 -11.68
C LEU A 613 -3.12 -16.21 -11.28
N SER A 614 -3.82 -15.78 -10.22
CA SER A 614 -3.75 -14.39 -9.74
C SER A 614 -2.33 -13.96 -9.38
N ILE A 615 -1.61 -14.77 -8.61
CA ILE A 615 -0.23 -14.49 -8.22
C ILE A 615 0.68 -14.46 -9.45
N SER A 616 0.52 -15.44 -10.35
CA SER A 616 1.34 -15.57 -11.55
C SER A 616 1.14 -14.40 -12.51
N VAL A 617 -0.10 -13.95 -12.69
CA VAL A 617 -0.43 -12.74 -13.47
C VAL A 617 0.13 -11.50 -12.77
N ALA A 618 -0.03 -11.37 -11.45
CA ALA A 618 0.48 -10.20 -10.72
C ALA A 618 2.00 -10.04 -10.84
N ILE A 619 2.75 -11.15 -10.79
CA ILE A 619 4.20 -11.16 -10.93
C ILE A 619 4.62 -10.90 -12.39
N ALA A 620 3.97 -11.55 -13.36
CA ALA A 620 4.38 -11.52 -14.75
C ALA A 620 3.80 -10.34 -15.56
N ALA A 621 2.79 -9.62 -15.04
CA ALA A 621 2.11 -8.53 -15.75
C ALA A 621 3.09 -7.43 -16.22
N GLY A 622 4.08 -7.08 -15.39
CA GLY A 622 5.08 -6.06 -15.73
C GLY A 622 6.15 -6.52 -16.73
N VAL A 623 6.22 -7.82 -17.06
CA VAL A 623 7.24 -8.40 -17.94
C VAL A 623 6.64 -8.84 -19.28
N SER A 624 5.57 -9.66 -19.25
CA SER A 624 4.95 -10.25 -20.44
C SER A 624 3.45 -9.96 -20.55
N GLY A 625 2.92 -9.05 -19.74
CA GLY A 625 1.47 -8.84 -19.63
C GLY A 625 0.74 -10.00 -18.92
N GLY A 626 1.45 -11.00 -18.38
CA GLY A 626 0.87 -12.10 -17.63
C GLY A 626 0.07 -13.09 -18.48
N HIS A 627 0.27 -13.12 -19.81
CA HIS A 627 -0.43 -14.06 -20.68
C HIS A 627 0.12 -15.48 -20.49
N MET A 628 -0.63 -16.33 -19.78
CA MET A 628 -0.28 -17.74 -19.52
C MET A 628 -1.25 -18.73 -20.20
N ASN A 629 -2.08 -18.21 -21.10
CA ASN A 629 -3.13 -18.95 -21.79
C ASN A 629 -3.14 -18.56 -23.28
N PRO A 630 -3.01 -19.54 -24.21
CA PRO A 630 -3.07 -19.28 -25.64
C PRO A 630 -4.35 -18.55 -26.08
N ALA A 631 -5.50 -18.90 -25.50
CA ALA A 631 -6.78 -18.25 -25.79
C ALA A 631 -6.80 -16.78 -25.33
N VAL A 632 -6.23 -16.48 -24.15
CA VAL A 632 -6.09 -15.10 -23.66
C VAL A 632 -5.17 -14.28 -24.56
N SER A 633 -4.06 -14.86 -25.01
CA SER A 633 -3.11 -14.19 -25.91
C SER A 633 -3.74 -13.87 -27.26
N LEU A 634 -4.58 -14.77 -27.77
CA LEU A 634 -5.36 -14.57 -28.99
C LEU A 634 -6.41 -13.47 -28.82
N GLY A 635 -7.17 -13.52 -27.73
CA GLY A 635 -8.16 -12.48 -27.39
C GLY A 635 -7.50 -11.10 -27.24
N ALA A 636 -6.34 -11.03 -26.61
CA ALA A 636 -5.54 -9.82 -26.48
C ALA A 636 -5.03 -9.30 -27.84
N ALA A 637 -4.55 -10.19 -28.71
CA ALA A 637 -4.09 -9.81 -30.05
C ALA A 637 -5.24 -9.27 -30.92
N ILE A 638 -6.40 -9.93 -30.88
CA ILE A 638 -7.60 -9.45 -31.57
C ILE A 638 -8.06 -8.12 -30.95
N SER A 639 -8.01 -7.95 -29.64
CA SER A 639 -8.43 -6.70 -28.97
C SER A 639 -7.42 -5.56 -29.08
N GLY A 640 -6.28 -5.74 -29.76
CA GLY A 640 -5.25 -4.71 -29.94
C GLY A 640 -4.27 -4.58 -28.77
N GLY A 641 -4.36 -5.43 -27.74
CA GLY A 641 -3.47 -5.44 -26.57
C GLY A 641 -2.17 -6.24 -26.75
N LEU A 642 -2.01 -6.98 -27.86
CA LEU A 642 -0.80 -7.72 -28.21
C LEU A 642 -0.52 -7.61 -29.71
N ASN A 643 0.76 -7.42 -30.09
CA ASN A 643 1.14 -7.47 -31.49
C ASN A 643 0.96 -8.90 -32.03
N VAL A 644 0.23 -9.06 -33.15
CA VAL A 644 -0.08 -10.35 -33.77
C VAL A 644 1.18 -11.18 -34.07
N PHE A 645 2.31 -10.54 -34.42
CA PHE A 645 3.57 -11.23 -34.68
C PHE A 645 4.20 -11.86 -33.43
N LEU A 646 3.83 -11.40 -32.22
CA LEU A 646 4.29 -11.98 -30.95
C LEU A 646 3.41 -13.15 -30.49
N LEU A 647 2.27 -13.40 -31.13
CA LEU A 647 1.34 -14.46 -30.71
C LEU A 647 1.99 -15.84 -30.74
N VAL A 648 2.73 -16.16 -31.81
CA VAL A 648 3.40 -17.46 -31.97
C VAL A 648 4.49 -17.70 -30.93
N PRO A 649 5.43 -16.75 -30.68
CA PRO A 649 6.38 -16.86 -29.57
C PRO A 649 5.72 -17.04 -28.19
N TYR A 650 4.62 -16.31 -27.92
CA TYR A 650 3.89 -16.45 -26.65
C TYR A 650 3.27 -17.83 -26.49
N TRP A 651 2.62 -18.34 -27.53
CA TRP A 651 2.06 -19.69 -27.53
C TRP A 651 3.13 -20.75 -27.32
N ALA A 652 4.26 -20.65 -28.02
CA ALA A 652 5.39 -21.58 -27.83
C ALA A 652 5.86 -21.59 -26.36
N ALA A 653 6.07 -20.42 -25.77
CA ALA A 653 6.46 -20.30 -24.36
C ALA A 653 5.41 -20.89 -23.40
N GLN A 654 4.12 -20.66 -23.65
CA GLN A 654 3.02 -21.17 -22.83
C GLN A 654 2.91 -22.70 -22.90
N PHE A 655 3.03 -23.28 -24.08
CA PHE A 655 3.02 -24.73 -24.25
C PHE A 655 4.25 -25.39 -23.60
N CYS A 656 5.43 -24.81 -23.76
CA CYS A 656 6.63 -25.25 -23.05
C CYS A 656 6.44 -25.18 -21.52
N GLY A 657 5.88 -24.08 -21.02
CA GLY A 657 5.55 -23.94 -19.60
C GLY A 657 4.56 -24.98 -19.09
N GLY A 658 3.51 -25.27 -19.86
CA GLY A 658 2.54 -26.32 -19.54
C GLY A 658 3.15 -27.73 -19.49
N LEU A 659 4.04 -28.05 -20.43
CA LEU A 659 4.79 -29.32 -20.47
C LEU A 659 5.74 -29.46 -19.28
N VAL A 660 6.52 -28.42 -18.98
CA VAL A 660 7.44 -28.41 -17.84
C VAL A 660 6.67 -28.52 -16.52
N GLY A 661 5.56 -27.78 -16.37
CA GLY A 661 4.71 -27.85 -15.19
C GLY A 661 4.12 -29.25 -14.97
N ALA A 662 3.65 -29.90 -16.04
CA ALA A 662 3.16 -31.27 -15.97
C ALA A 662 4.27 -32.29 -15.68
N GLY A 663 5.47 -32.09 -16.23
CA GLY A 663 6.65 -32.92 -15.96
C GLY A 663 7.10 -32.83 -14.50
N LEU A 664 7.18 -31.62 -13.95
CA LEU A 664 7.49 -31.38 -12.54
C LEU A 664 6.41 -31.96 -11.61
N ALA A 665 5.13 -31.83 -11.98
CA ALA A 665 4.04 -32.45 -11.24
C ALA A 665 4.22 -33.98 -11.18
N LYS A 666 4.55 -34.63 -12.30
CA LYS A 666 4.85 -36.06 -12.36
C LYS A 666 6.08 -36.45 -11.55
N ASP A 667 7.15 -35.67 -11.63
CA ASP A 667 8.41 -35.91 -10.89
C ASP A 667 8.21 -35.79 -9.37
N SER A 668 7.46 -34.77 -8.93
CA SER A 668 7.09 -34.55 -7.52
C SER A 668 6.23 -35.68 -6.93
N THR A 669 5.60 -36.49 -7.79
CA THR A 669 4.79 -37.68 -7.39
C THR A 669 5.57 -39.00 -7.38
N GLY A 670 6.90 -38.99 -7.56
CA GLY A 670 7.78 -40.12 -7.26
C GLY A 670 7.69 -41.31 -8.23
N SER A 671 8.46 -41.29 -9.31
CA SER A 671 8.68 -42.47 -10.16
C SER A 671 10.13 -42.98 -10.06
N HIS A 672 10.39 -43.83 -9.08
CA HIS A 672 11.50 -44.80 -9.17
C HIS A 672 10.95 -46.19 -8.84
N LEU A 673 10.77 -47.02 -9.88
CA LEU A 673 10.81 -48.46 -9.71
C LEU A 673 11.96 -49.00 -10.56
N HIS A 674 12.92 -49.61 -9.88
CA HIS A 674 13.89 -50.51 -10.50
C HIS A 674 13.16 -51.52 -11.38
N VAL A 675 13.62 -51.67 -12.63
CA VAL A 675 13.25 -52.78 -13.48
C VAL A 675 13.78 -54.06 -12.83
N VAL A 676 12.93 -54.76 -12.07
CA VAL A 676 13.15 -56.17 -11.76
C VAL A 676 12.37 -56.95 -12.81
N THR A 677 13.09 -57.46 -13.80
CA THR A 677 12.58 -58.46 -14.74
C THR A 677 12.35 -59.79 -14.00
N PRO A 678 11.35 -60.58 -14.41
CA PRO A 678 11.00 -61.83 -13.75
C PRO A 678 11.97 -62.94 -14.19
N LYS A 679 13.21 -62.92 -13.67
CA LYS A 679 14.15 -64.06 -13.79
C LYS A 679 15.13 -64.23 -12.63
N SER A 680 15.09 -63.39 -11.60
CA SER A 680 16.02 -63.47 -10.45
C SER A 680 15.35 -63.61 -9.09
N ALA A 681 14.04 -63.88 -9.02
CA ALA A 681 13.33 -64.15 -7.75
C ALA A 681 13.54 -65.57 -7.19
N PHE A 682 14.69 -66.21 -7.45
CA PHE A 682 14.97 -67.57 -6.95
C PHE A 682 16.24 -67.68 -6.07
N LEU A 683 16.99 -66.61 -5.79
CA LEU A 683 18.31 -66.81 -5.16
C LEU A 683 18.73 -65.85 -4.04
N LEU A 684 17.83 -65.25 -3.26
CA LEU A 684 18.24 -64.64 -1.98
C LEU A 684 17.14 -64.80 -0.92
N ARG A 685 17.05 -66.04 -0.41
CA ARG A 685 16.61 -66.34 0.95
C ARG A 685 17.87 -66.44 1.81
N ASP A 686 17.80 -65.93 3.03
CA ASP A 686 18.85 -65.86 4.07
C ASP A 686 19.78 -64.63 4.00
N GLU A 687 19.62 -63.67 4.94
CA GLU A 687 20.31 -63.69 6.23
C GLU A 687 19.99 -62.42 7.07
N SER A 688 19.71 -62.67 8.36
CA SER A 688 20.18 -61.90 9.53
C SER A 688 19.66 -60.48 9.87
N GLU A 689 19.74 -60.24 11.18
CA GLU A 689 19.11 -59.20 12.00
C GLU A 689 19.75 -57.80 11.95
N ALA A 690 19.02 -56.85 12.55
CA ALA A 690 19.48 -55.63 13.24
C ALA A 690 19.73 -54.34 12.41
N PHE A 691 18.70 -53.49 12.29
CA PHE A 691 18.87 -52.05 12.54
C PHE A 691 17.55 -51.35 12.90
N SER A 692 17.66 -50.41 13.83
CA SER A 692 16.61 -49.79 14.63
C SER A 692 15.86 -48.63 13.94
N ARG A 693 14.58 -48.45 14.35
CA ARG A 693 13.65 -47.29 14.22
C ARG A 693 12.64 -47.32 13.05
N PRO A 694 11.31 -47.31 13.31
CA PRO A 694 10.34 -46.95 12.29
C PRO A 694 10.25 -45.43 12.19
N VAL A 695 10.93 -44.84 11.21
CA VAL A 695 10.56 -43.51 10.71
C VAL A 695 9.25 -43.69 9.96
N ARG A 696 8.16 -43.17 10.54
CA ARG A 696 6.84 -43.19 9.90
C ARG A 696 6.80 -42.04 8.88
N VAL A 697 7.12 -42.33 7.62
CA VAL A 697 6.73 -41.49 6.48
C VAL A 697 5.66 -42.25 5.70
N GLN A 698 4.40 -41.89 5.94
CA GLN A 698 3.24 -42.22 5.12
C GLN A 698 2.65 -40.86 4.69
N ALA A 699 2.30 -40.56 3.45
CA ALA A 699 2.10 -41.40 2.28
C ALA A 699 2.46 -40.59 1.01
N VAL A 700 3.18 -41.20 0.08
CA VAL A 700 3.45 -40.68 -1.27
C VAL A 700 2.61 -41.52 -2.22
N SER A 701 1.80 -40.84 -3.05
CA SER A 701 0.75 -41.45 -3.86
C SER A 701 1.30 -42.30 -5.01
N SER A 702 0.59 -43.36 -5.39
CA SER A 702 0.97 -44.28 -6.47
C SER A 702 0.72 -43.70 -7.88
N HIS A 703 1.28 -44.31 -8.94
CA HIS A 703 0.98 -43.94 -10.34
C HIS A 703 -0.53 -43.99 -10.67
N ALA A 704 -1.28 -44.85 -9.99
CA ALA A 704 -2.74 -44.92 -10.09
C ALA A 704 -3.43 -43.69 -9.46
N ASP A 705 -2.85 -43.11 -8.42
CA ASP A 705 -3.37 -41.89 -7.78
C ASP A 705 -3.08 -40.64 -8.62
N PHE A 706 -2.00 -40.61 -9.40
CA PHE A 706 -1.77 -39.55 -10.40
C PHE A 706 -2.83 -39.57 -11.52
N LEU A 707 -3.24 -40.77 -11.96
CA LEU A 707 -4.33 -40.94 -12.92
C LEU A 707 -5.71 -40.65 -12.31
N ASN A 708 -5.89 -40.93 -11.02
CA ASN A 708 -7.13 -40.67 -10.27
C ASN A 708 -7.20 -39.28 -9.62
N ALA A 709 -6.13 -38.47 -9.69
CA ALA A 709 -6.12 -37.12 -9.14
C ALA A 709 -7.21 -36.27 -9.83
N THR A 710 -8.26 -35.97 -9.08
CA THR A 710 -9.40 -35.18 -9.53
C THR A 710 -8.95 -33.74 -9.78
N GLY A 711 -8.54 -33.44 -11.02
CA GLY A 711 -8.14 -32.08 -11.39
C GLY A 711 -7.63 -31.87 -12.82
N GLY A 712 -7.58 -32.90 -13.66
CA GLY A 712 -7.12 -32.80 -15.05
C GLY A 712 -8.18 -33.25 -16.06
N ALA A 713 -8.05 -32.76 -17.28
CA ALA A 713 -8.87 -33.00 -18.48
C ALA A 713 -9.13 -34.47 -18.88
N PHE A 714 -8.69 -35.44 -18.06
CA PHE A 714 -8.48 -36.86 -18.38
C PHE A 714 -9.65 -37.77 -18.04
N THR A 715 -10.56 -37.35 -17.17
CA THR A 715 -11.60 -38.22 -16.63
C THR A 715 -13.03 -37.67 -16.75
N SER A 716 -13.18 -36.44 -17.26
CA SER A 716 -14.45 -35.72 -17.40
C SER A 716 -15.28 -36.17 -18.61
N ILE A 717 -14.65 -36.28 -19.80
CA ILE A 717 -15.32 -36.68 -21.04
C ILE A 717 -14.98 -38.14 -21.32
N ARG A 718 -15.93 -39.05 -21.09
CA ARG A 718 -15.74 -40.50 -21.30
C ARG A 718 -16.51 -41.03 -22.51
N THR A 719 -17.61 -40.37 -22.87
CA THR A 719 -18.48 -40.77 -23.99
C THR A 719 -18.71 -39.62 -24.97
N SER A 720 -19.02 -39.95 -26.23
CA SER A 720 -19.32 -38.97 -27.28
C SER A 720 -20.55 -38.10 -26.98
N GLU A 721 -21.48 -38.58 -26.16
CA GLU A 721 -22.69 -37.85 -25.75
C GLU A 721 -22.38 -36.63 -24.86
N GLN A 722 -21.27 -36.68 -24.11
CA GLN A 722 -20.85 -35.60 -23.22
C GLN A 722 -20.11 -34.47 -23.97
N VAL A 723 -19.64 -34.73 -25.20
CA VAL A 723 -18.80 -33.82 -25.99
C VAL A 723 -19.49 -32.47 -26.26
N PRO A 724 -20.77 -32.38 -26.69
CA PRO A 724 -21.41 -31.10 -26.93
C PRO A 724 -21.53 -30.25 -25.65
N GLY A 725 -21.88 -30.88 -24.53
CA GLY A 725 -21.98 -30.21 -23.23
C GLY A 725 -20.64 -29.69 -22.73
N ALA A 726 -19.58 -30.49 -22.86
CA ALA A 726 -18.22 -30.10 -22.49
C ALA A 726 -17.66 -28.99 -23.38
N LEU A 727 -17.93 -29.03 -24.70
CA LEU A 727 -17.51 -27.99 -25.64
C LEU A 727 -18.19 -26.65 -25.31
N VAL A 728 -19.50 -26.64 -25.09
CA VAL A 728 -20.23 -25.42 -24.70
C VAL A 728 -19.72 -24.89 -23.36
N ALA A 729 -19.48 -25.76 -22.38
CA ALA A 729 -18.94 -25.36 -21.09
C ALA A 729 -17.57 -24.69 -21.24
N GLU A 730 -16.63 -25.28 -21.99
CA GLU A 730 -15.31 -24.70 -22.25
C GLU A 730 -15.39 -23.36 -22.99
N ILE A 731 -16.32 -23.21 -23.95
CA ILE A 731 -16.56 -21.94 -24.64
C ILE A 731 -17.04 -20.87 -23.66
N VAL A 732 -18.09 -21.15 -22.88
CA VAL A 732 -18.71 -20.17 -21.97
C VAL A 732 -17.74 -19.73 -20.88
N MET A 733 -17.07 -20.69 -20.24
CA MET A 733 -16.12 -20.39 -19.17
C MET A 733 -14.92 -19.60 -19.70
N THR A 734 -14.35 -20.01 -20.84
CA THR A 734 -13.24 -19.28 -21.44
C THR A 734 -13.67 -17.90 -21.94
N PHE A 735 -14.92 -17.74 -22.40
CA PHE A 735 -15.46 -16.44 -22.82
C PHE A 735 -15.42 -15.45 -21.66
N TYR A 736 -15.93 -15.83 -20.48
CA TYR A 736 -15.88 -14.96 -19.30
C TYR A 736 -14.45 -14.69 -18.84
N LEU A 737 -13.57 -15.69 -18.89
CA LEU A 737 -12.15 -15.52 -18.53
C LEU A 737 -11.44 -14.52 -19.45
N VAL A 738 -11.53 -14.72 -20.77
CA VAL A 738 -10.89 -13.84 -21.77
C VAL A 738 -11.53 -12.45 -21.75
N LEU A 739 -12.86 -12.35 -21.59
CA LEU A 739 -13.54 -11.05 -21.44
C LEU A 739 -13.06 -10.30 -20.20
N THR A 740 -12.92 -10.98 -19.06
CA THR A 740 -12.40 -10.39 -17.82
C THR A 740 -10.98 -9.87 -18.03
N VAL A 741 -10.10 -10.64 -18.68
CA VAL A 741 -8.74 -10.20 -18.98
C VAL A 741 -8.75 -8.97 -19.86
N CYS A 742 -9.48 -9.00 -20.98
CA CYS A 742 -9.50 -7.88 -21.91
C CYS A 742 -10.10 -6.61 -21.28
N MET A 743 -11.17 -6.71 -20.49
CA MET A 743 -11.80 -5.55 -19.85
C MET A 743 -10.93 -4.98 -18.71
N THR A 744 -10.34 -5.82 -17.87
CA THR A 744 -9.63 -5.35 -16.67
C THR A 744 -8.15 -5.01 -16.91
N ALA A 745 -7.52 -5.59 -17.93
CA ALA A 745 -6.09 -5.41 -18.21
C ALA A 745 -5.79 -4.61 -19.48
N ILE A 746 -6.64 -4.71 -20.52
CA ILE A 746 -6.37 -4.14 -21.86
C ILE A 746 -7.21 -2.88 -22.11
N ASN A 747 -8.51 -2.91 -21.81
CA ASN A 747 -9.42 -1.81 -22.08
C ASN A 747 -9.07 -0.56 -21.24
N THR A 748 -8.87 0.59 -21.88
CA THR A 748 -8.33 1.80 -21.23
C THR A 748 -9.27 2.46 -20.23
N GLN A 749 -10.59 2.36 -20.41
CA GLN A 749 -11.60 2.91 -19.51
C GLN A 749 -11.81 2.05 -18.26
N SER A 750 -11.69 0.73 -18.39
CA SER A 750 -11.97 -0.22 -17.30
C SER A 750 -10.72 -0.88 -16.72
N LYS A 751 -9.52 -0.44 -17.11
CA LYS A 751 -8.25 -0.96 -16.61
C LYS A 751 -8.13 -0.71 -15.10
N THR A 752 -7.78 -1.75 -14.36
CA THR A 752 -7.68 -1.68 -12.89
C THR A 752 -6.41 -2.37 -12.38
N PRO A 753 -5.77 -1.85 -11.31
CA PRO A 753 -4.67 -2.55 -10.64
C PRO A 753 -5.10 -3.90 -10.03
N LEU A 754 -6.40 -4.13 -9.84
CA LEU A 754 -6.98 -5.38 -9.33
C LEU A 754 -7.18 -6.44 -10.42
N ALA A 755 -6.75 -6.21 -11.66
CA ALA A 755 -6.92 -7.16 -12.77
C ALA A 755 -6.43 -8.59 -12.45
N PRO A 756 -5.25 -8.82 -11.82
CA PRO A 756 -4.81 -10.18 -11.48
C PRO A 756 -5.79 -10.92 -10.55
N PHE A 757 -6.40 -10.21 -9.61
CA PHE A 757 -7.39 -10.78 -8.70
C PHE A 757 -8.69 -11.15 -9.44
N CYS A 758 -9.23 -10.25 -10.25
CA CYS A 758 -10.44 -10.51 -11.04
C CYS A 758 -10.25 -11.71 -11.98
N ILE A 759 -9.10 -11.82 -12.64
CA ILE A 759 -8.78 -12.92 -13.57
C ILE A 759 -8.75 -14.27 -12.84
N GLY A 760 -8.11 -14.35 -11.67
CA GLY A 760 -8.07 -15.59 -10.88
C GLY A 760 -9.42 -15.95 -10.27
N LEU A 761 -10.21 -14.97 -9.82
CA LEU A 761 -11.57 -15.20 -9.33
C LEU A 761 -12.48 -15.76 -10.44
N THR A 762 -12.40 -15.22 -11.66
CA THR A 762 -13.14 -15.74 -12.81
C THR A 762 -12.72 -17.18 -13.14
N LEU A 763 -11.43 -17.52 -13.03
CA LEU A 763 -10.98 -18.90 -13.17
C LEU A 763 -11.55 -19.81 -12.07
N THR A 764 -11.54 -19.38 -10.81
CA THR A 764 -12.13 -20.15 -9.69
C THR A 764 -13.62 -20.40 -9.92
N ILE A 765 -14.39 -19.39 -10.31
CA ILE A 765 -15.83 -19.52 -10.62
C ILE A 765 -16.03 -20.47 -11.81
N GLY A 766 -15.19 -20.38 -12.85
CA GLY A 766 -15.22 -21.30 -13.97
C GLY A 766 -14.98 -22.76 -13.55
N ILE A 767 -13.97 -23.02 -12.73
CA ILE A 767 -13.67 -24.37 -12.25
C ILE A 767 -14.79 -24.92 -11.35
N LEU A 768 -15.38 -24.08 -10.49
CA LEU A 768 -16.54 -24.48 -9.67
C LEU A 768 -17.77 -24.79 -10.53
N GLY A 769 -18.04 -23.97 -11.56
CA GLY A 769 -19.23 -24.09 -12.40
C GLY A 769 -19.15 -25.20 -13.46
N GLY A 770 -17.99 -25.42 -14.08
CA GLY A 770 -17.83 -26.37 -15.19
C GLY A 770 -16.84 -27.50 -14.95
N GLY A 771 -16.21 -27.59 -13.77
CA GLY A 771 -15.26 -28.65 -13.44
C GLY A 771 -15.87 -30.05 -13.51
N GLY A 772 -17.16 -30.20 -13.21
CA GLY A 772 -17.89 -31.46 -13.35
C GLY A 772 -18.36 -31.80 -14.76
N VAL A 773 -18.29 -30.85 -15.71
CA VAL A 773 -18.81 -31.03 -17.08
C VAL A 773 -17.68 -31.30 -18.07
N SER A 774 -16.64 -30.45 -18.05
CA SER A 774 -15.48 -30.56 -18.94
C SER A 774 -14.16 -30.77 -18.19
N GLY A 775 -14.14 -30.71 -16.85
CA GLY A 775 -12.88 -30.58 -16.10
C GLY A 775 -12.35 -29.15 -16.03
N ALA A 776 -13.07 -28.18 -16.63
CA ALA A 776 -12.79 -26.75 -16.62
C ALA A 776 -11.31 -26.44 -16.88
N CYS A 777 -10.83 -26.78 -18.08
CA CYS A 777 -9.45 -26.51 -18.49
C CYS A 777 -9.24 -25.03 -18.79
N LEU A 778 -10.14 -24.43 -19.58
CA LEU A 778 -10.16 -23.03 -20.03
C LEU A 778 -8.87 -22.54 -20.74
N ASN A 779 -7.91 -23.44 -20.97
CA ASN A 779 -6.55 -23.12 -21.39
C ASN A 779 -5.95 -24.30 -22.18
N PRO A 780 -5.70 -24.14 -23.49
CA PRO A 780 -5.09 -25.17 -24.31
C PRO A 780 -3.72 -25.65 -23.81
N ALA A 781 -2.88 -24.74 -23.28
CA ALA A 781 -1.57 -25.10 -22.75
C ALA A 781 -1.64 -25.89 -21.44
N ARG A 782 -2.61 -25.57 -20.58
CA ARG A 782 -2.90 -26.32 -19.35
C ARG A 782 -3.44 -27.71 -19.66
N ALA A 783 -4.22 -27.88 -20.72
CA ALA A 783 -4.70 -29.19 -21.15
C ALA A 783 -3.59 -30.03 -21.79
N LEU A 784 -2.76 -29.43 -22.64
CA LEU A 784 -1.73 -30.13 -23.42
C LEU A 784 -0.65 -30.79 -22.55
N GLY A 785 -0.12 -30.08 -21.54
CA GLY A 785 1.01 -30.54 -20.74
C GLY A 785 0.77 -31.93 -20.12
N PRO A 786 -0.27 -32.07 -19.28
CA PRO A 786 -0.64 -33.35 -18.70
C PRO A 786 -1.02 -34.41 -19.74
N ALA A 787 -1.58 -34.03 -20.90
CA ALA A 787 -1.97 -34.98 -21.95
C ALA A 787 -0.76 -35.65 -22.62
N VAL A 788 0.30 -34.88 -22.84
CA VAL A 788 1.59 -35.41 -23.33
C VAL A 788 2.26 -36.27 -22.27
N VAL A 789 2.25 -35.83 -21.01
CA VAL A 789 2.93 -36.53 -19.90
C VAL A 789 2.26 -37.85 -19.50
N ALA A 790 0.94 -37.92 -19.61
CA ALA A 790 0.12 -39.11 -19.35
C ALA A 790 -0.22 -39.93 -20.61
N ASN A 791 0.18 -39.45 -21.80
CA ASN A 791 -0.15 -40.01 -23.11
C ASN A 791 -1.67 -40.29 -23.30
N TYR A 792 -2.51 -39.31 -22.96
CA TYR A 792 -3.97 -39.42 -23.06
C TYR A 792 -4.53 -38.37 -24.01
N TRP A 793 -5.15 -38.85 -25.10
CA TRP A 793 -5.65 -38.05 -26.22
C TRP A 793 -7.17 -38.13 -26.53
N PRO A 794 -7.98 -39.03 -25.95
CA PRO A 794 -9.43 -39.03 -26.18
C PRO A 794 -10.08 -37.66 -25.96
N TYR A 795 -10.90 -37.23 -26.93
CA TYR A 795 -11.67 -35.96 -26.94
C TYR A 795 -10.85 -34.68 -26.66
N HIS A 796 -9.52 -34.74 -26.74
CA HIS A 796 -8.64 -33.66 -26.34
C HIS A 796 -8.82 -32.38 -27.17
N TRP A 797 -9.26 -32.51 -28.43
CA TRP A 797 -9.53 -31.40 -29.34
C TRP A 797 -10.56 -30.38 -28.78
N VAL A 798 -11.44 -30.79 -27.86
CA VAL A 798 -12.43 -29.91 -27.21
C VAL A 798 -11.74 -28.77 -26.46
N TYR A 799 -10.62 -29.06 -25.80
CA TYR A 799 -9.83 -28.08 -25.03
C TYR A 799 -9.00 -27.14 -25.90
N TRP A 800 -9.00 -27.35 -27.22
CA TRP A 800 -8.43 -26.44 -28.20
C TRP A 800 -9.52 -25.59 -28.84
N VAL A 801 -10.54 -26.25 -29.39
CA VAL A 801 -11.61 -25.58 -30.11
C VAL A 801 -12.42 -24.67 -29.19
N GLY A 802 -12.83 -25.14 -28.01
CA GLY A 802 -13.66 -24.34 -27.10
C GLY A 802 -13.00 -23.02 -26.68
N PRO A 803 -11.80 -23.06 -26.08
CA PRO A 803 -11.10 -21.84 -25.65
C PRO A 803 -10.76 -20.87 -26.79
N LEU A 804 -10.39 -21.37 -27.98
CA LEU A 804 -10.03 -20.51 -29.12
C LEU A 804 -11.27 -19.85 -29.75
N VAL A 805 -12.38 -20.57 -29.86
CA VAL A 805 -13.66 -19.99 -30.32
C VAL A 805 -14.11 -18.88 -29.37
N ALA A 806 -14.02 -19.12 -28.06
CA ALA A 806 -14.33 -18.10 -27.06
C ALA A 806 -13.47 -16.85 -27.18
N ALA A 807 -12.15 -17.00 -27.41
CA ALA A 807 -11.24 -15.88 -27.60
C ALA A 807 -11.60 -15.01 -28.82
N VAL A 808 -12.00 -15.64 -29.93
CA VAL A 808 -12.46 -14.93 -31.13
C VAL A 808 -13.78 -14.21 -30.85
N MET A 809 -14.74 -14.86 -30.18
CA MET A 809 -16.01 -14.24 -29.81
C MET A 809 -15.81 -12.99 -28.93
N VAL A 810 -14.95 -13.07 -27.91
CA VAL A 810 -14.65 -11.92 -27.04
C VAL A 810 -14.00 -10.79 -27.83
N GLY A 811 -13.04 -11.11 -28.70
CA GLY A 811 -12.38 -10.11 -29.55
C GLY A 811 -13.36 -9.38 -30.47
N LEU A 812 -14.35 -10.10 -31.03
CA LEU A 812 -15.42 -9.50 -31.82
C LEU A 812 -16.36 -8.63 -30.97
N VAL A 813 -16.79 -9.11 -29.80
CA VAL A 813 -17.66 -8.35 -28.89
C VAL A 813 -16.99 -7.04 -28.45
N LEU A 814 -15.69 -7.06 -28.16
CA LEU A 814 -14.95 -5.84 -27.79
C LEU A 814 -14.80 -4.88 -28.97
N ARG A 815 -14.49 -5.37 -30.17
CA ARG A 815 -14.36 -4.52 -31.36
C ARG A 815 -15.68 -3.93 -31.85
N LEU A 816 -16.81 -4.59 -31.56
CA LEU A 816 -18.12 -4.18 -32.06
C LEU A 816 -18.98 -3.43 -31.02
N LEU A 817 -18.88 -3.78 -29.73
CA LEU A 817 -19.83 -3.32 -28.71
C LEU A 817 -19.17 -2.66 -27.49
N LEU A 818 -18.14 -3.30 -26.91
CA LEU A 818 -17.70 -3.00 -25.52
C LEU A 818 -16.37 -2.25 -25.40
N GLY A 819 -15.51 -2.24 -26.42
CA GLY A 819 -14.18 -1.62 -26.33
C GLY A 819 -14.22 -0.09 -26.26
N ASP A 820 -13.09 0.57 -26.03
CA ASP A 820 -13.02 2.04 -26.06
C ASP A 820 -12.92 2.57 -27.50
N PRO A 821 -13.00 3.89 -27.75
CA PRO A 821 -12.94 4.47 -29.12
C PRO A 821 -11.69 4.06 -29.93
N GLY A 822 -10.58 3.72 -29.26
CA GLY A 822 -9.37 3.21 -29.90
C GLY A 822 -9.38 1.71 -30.23
N ILE A 823 -10.34 0.94 -29.69
CA ILE A 823 -10.50 -0.51 -29.88
C ILE A 823 -11.75 -0.84 -30.72
N ARG A 824 -12.79 0.01 -30.71
CA ARG A 824 -14.01 -0.16 -31.52
C ARG A 824 -13.75 0.12 -33.01
N LEU A 825 -14.27 -0.76 -33.86
CA LEU A 825 -14.27 -0.57 -35.32
C LEU A 825 -15.55 0.14 -35.82
N VAL A 826 -16.63 0.14 -35.04
CA VAL A 826 -17.89 0.81 -35.39
C VAL A 826 -18.00 2.07 -34.52
N MET A 827 -17.85 3.24 -35.15
CA MET A 827 -18.10 4.52 -34.50
C MET A 827 -19.58 4.63 -34.13
N THR A 828 -19.86 4.76 -32.84
CA THR A 828 -21.10 5.43 -32.40
C THR A 828 -20.72 6.90 -32.24
N GLU A 829 -21.23 7.75 -33.13
CA GLU A 829 -21.11 9.20 -33.07
C GLU A 829 -21.74 9.70 -31.77
N GLU A 830 -20.96 9.82 -30.70
CA GLU A 830 -21.31 10.70 -29.59
C GLU A 830 -20.05 10.95 -28.75
N THR A 831 -19.77 12.25 -28.54
CA THR A 831 -18.75 12.86 -27.67
C THR A 831 -17.39 13.18 -28.30
N SER A 832 -17.37 14.24 -29.11
CA SER A 832 -16.27 15.21 -29.11
C SER A 832 -16.81 16.59 -28.71
N ALA A 833 -16.72 16.91 -27.42
CA ALA A 833 -16.81 18.27 -26.88
C ALA A 833 -15.87 18.37 -25.69
#